data_AF-A0A960IPA1-F1
#
_entry.id   AF-A0A960IPA1-F1
#
_cell.length_a   1.000
_cell.length_b   1.000
_cell.length_c   1.000
_cell.angle_alpha   90.00
_cell.angle_beta   90.00
_cell.angle_gamma   90.00
#
_symmetry.space_group_name_H-M   'P 1'
#
loop_
_entity.id
_entity.type
_entity.pdbx_description
1 polymer ?
#
loop_
_entity_poly.entity_id
_entity_poly.type
_entity_poly.pdbx_seq_one_letter_code
_entity_poly.pdbx_strand_id
1 'polypeptide(L)'
;MSKLQRFCRSALVPLFIAVLAIASPAGAGVVVGLDLVGRYDSGLGEAAAEIVAYDAASKRAFVINAEAVAVDIVDIALPTAPKLVRRVDLTSYGAGANSVDVAGGIVAVAVQADPKTDPGTLVFLDVDGAPLGSVQVGALPDMVAFTPDGQRVLVANEGEPNDDYDVDPEGSVSIVDLASGVGSAQVSTATFTDFNVGGPRAAELPADVRIFGPGATVAQDLEPEYIAIAPSGTVAYVTLQEANAVAAIDVASAQVIKIVSLGFKDHSLPGNGLDPSDRDDGAAIANWPVRGLFMPDSIAIFTGADDELYLATANEGDSRDYDGFSEEERIKDLDLDPIEFPDAAALQADEALGRLKTTSTLGDTDGDGDWDVLYSYGARSFSLWNATTGAQVYDSGDQFEQITLALVPQLFNSQGDPDSFDSRSDDKGPEPEALATGSIDGRRYAFVGLERTGGVFVYDVTEPAAAEYVAYRPTDGVDISPEGFEFVPAESSPTGRPLLLAAHEVSGTLAIFQARLGDGEGSTCLADGSALCLNQGRFQVQATWRAFDGSSGYGHAVPLTEESGYFWFFSETNVELVVKVLNACTPEFDRYWVFASGLTNVEVELTVLDSETGTSQVYRNEPGSGFELITDTSTFDVCP
;
A
#
# COMPACT_ATOMS: atom_id res chain seq x y z
N MET A 1 62.91 52.22 9.39
CA MET A 1 63.55 51.21 10.26
C MET A 1 62.64 50.96 11.47
N SER A 2 62.27 49.69 11.71
CA SER A 2 61.77 49.05 12.97
C SER A 2 60.68 49.74 13.83
N LYS A 3 59.44 49.24 13.96
CA LYS A 3 58.89 48.09 14.77
C LYS A 3 58.42 48.47 16.21
N LEU A 4 57.38 47.73 16.67
CA LEU A 4 56.68 47.64 17.99
C LEU A 4 55.60 48.71 18.28
N GLN A 5 54.29 48.48 18.45
CA GLN A 5 53.40 47.39 18.95
C GLN A 5 53.34 47.16 20.49
N ARG A 6 52.07 47.11 20.99
CA ARG A 6 51.50 46.58 22.27
C ARG A 6 51.40 47.55 23.47
N PHE A 7 50.37 47.56 24.33
CA PHE A 7 49.26 46.63 24.66
C PHE A 7 48.11 47.41 25.36
N CYS A 8 46.84 47.01 25.15
CA CYS A 8 45.70 47.39 26.00
C CYS A 8 45.06 46.09 26.55
N ARG A 9 44.67 46.07 27.84
CA ARG A 9 44.10 44.91 28.56
C ARG A 9 42.57 45.04 28.62
N SER A 10 41.85 43.96 28.30
CA SER A 10 40.41 43.81 28.56
C SER A 10 40.18 42.61 29.48
N ALA A 11 39.27 42.76 30.44
CA ALA A 11 38.89 41.76 31.44
C ALA A 11 37.84 40.78 30.87
N LEU A 12 37.97 39.49 31.18
CA LEU A 12 36.98 38.44 30.90
C LEU A 12 36.01 38.27 32.07
N VAL A 13 34.72 38.14 31.75
CA VAL A 13 33.64 37.64 32.63
C VAL A 13 33.35 36.20 32.20
N PRO A 14 33.22 35.22 33.12
CA PRO A 14 32.93 33.84 32.75
C PRO A 14 31.42 33.66 32.51
N LEU A 15 31.09 33.15 31.32
CA LEU A 15 29.74 32.72 30.94
C LEU A 15 29.51 31.29 31.45
N PHE A 16 28.61 31.11 32.42
CA PHE A 16 28.13 29.79 32.80
C PHE A 16 27.08 29.33 31.77
N ILE A 17 27.45 28.38 30.92
CA ILE A 17 26.51 27.64 30.08
C ILE A 17 25.92 26.52 30.95
N ALA A 18 24.64 26.63 31.28
CA ALA A 18 23.90 25.51 31.85
C ALA A 18 23.58 24.54 30.71
N VAL A 19 24.27 23.40 30.69
CA VAL A 19 23.92 22.27 29.83
C VAL A 19 22.68 21.62 30.44
N LEU A 20 21.51 21.91 29.88
CA LEU A 20 20.35 21.04 30.07
C LEU A 20 20.69 19.74 29.34
N ALA A 21 20.93 18.67 30.09
CA ALA A 21 20.87 17.33 29.52
C ALA A 21 19.41 17.09 29.12
N ILE A 22 19.13 17.21 27.83
CA ILE A 22 17.91 16.66 27.24
C ILE A 22 18.10 15.16 27.38
N ALA A 23 17.33 14.53 28.26
CA ALA A 23 17.18 13.08 28.20
C ALA A 23 16.55 12.78 26.84
N SER A 24 17.27 12.07 25.97
CA SER A 24 16.62 11.42 24.81
C SER A 24 15.45 10.60 25.36
N PRO A 25 14.26 10.65 24.73
CA PRO A 25 13.21 9.71 25.08
C PRO A 25 13.78 8.30 24.95
N ALA A 26 13.37 7.41 25.86
CA ALA A 26 13.62 5.97 25.74
C ALA A 26 13.27 5.55 24.30
N GLY A 27 14.10 4.68 23.70
CA GLY A 27 14.16 4.41 22.26
C GLY A 27 12.80 4.45 21.56
N ALA A 28 12.69 5.31 20.55
CA ALA A 28 11.55 5.33 19.64
C ALA A 28 11.47 3.98 18.92
N GLY A 29 10.33 3.30 19.01
CA GLY A 29 10.15 2.02 18.35
C GLY A 29 10.11 2.22 16.83
N VAL A 30 10.78 1.34 16.10
CA VAL A 30 10.67 1.27 14.62
C VAL A 30 9.67 0.17 14.29
N VAL A 31 8.79 0.39 13.32
CA VAL A 31 7.91 -0.68 12.85
C VAL A 31 8.78 -1.76 12.21
N VAL A 32 8.54 -3.01 12.55
CA VAL A 32 9.25 -4.19 12.01
C VAL A 32 8.28 -5.24 11.46
N GLY A 33 7.01 -4.87 11.28
CA GLY A 33 5.97 -5.72 10.72
C GLY A 33 4.58 -5.46 11.29
N LEU A 34 3.62 -6.27 10.85
CA LEU A 34 2.22 -6.22 11.22
C LEU A 34 1.77 -7.57 11.79
N ASP A 35 1.22 -7.57 13.00
CA ASP A 35 0.64 -8.76 13.64
C ASP A 35 -0.88 -8.72 13.52
N LEU A 36 -1.51 -9.80 13.05
CA LEU A 36 -2.98 -9.88 13.03
C LEU A 36 -3.47 -10.05 14.47
N VAL A 37 -4.35 -9.15 14.92
CA VAL A 37 -4.92 -9.20 16.27
C VAL A 37 -6.36 -9.67 16.30
N GLY A 38 -7.13 -9.42 15.24
CA GLY A 38 -8.48 -9.96 15.11
C GLY A 38 -9.08 -9.73 13.74
N ARG A 39 -10.24 -10.34 13.53
CA ARG A 39 -10.96 -10.34 12.26
C ARG A 39 -12.45 -10.24 12.52
N TYR A 40 -13.11 -9.42 11.72
CA TYR A 40 -14.55 -9.40 11.57
C TYR A 40 -14.90 -9.95 10.18
N ASP A 41 -15.96 -10.74 10.10
CA ASP A 41 -16.50 -11.33 8.87
C ASP A 41 -17.94 -10.84 8.73
N SER A 42 -18.23 -10.14 7.62
CA SER A 42 -19.54 -9.59 7.31
C SER A 42 -20.58 -10.68 7.03
N GLY A 43 -20.14 -11.89 6.65
CA GLY A 43 -20.95 -12.99 6.17
C GLY A 43 -21.59 -12.75 4.80
N LEU A 44 -21.14 -11.74 4.05
CA LEU A 44 -21.66 -11.39 2.73
C LEU A 44 -20.79 -11.92 1.58
N GLY A 45 -19.47 -12.00 1.77
CA GLY A 45 -18.53 -12.45 0.73
C GLY A 45 -18.07 -11.29 -0.16
N GLU A 46 -17.97 -11.57 -1.46
CA GLU A 46 -17.57 -10.62 -2.51
C GLU A 46 -18.40 -9.33 -2.50
N ALA A 47 -17.78 -8.19 -2.87
CA ALA A 47 -18.36 -6.84 -2.81
C ALA A 47 -18.85 -6.41 -1.41
N ALA A 48 -18.17 -6.92 -0.37
CA ALA A 48 -18.41 -6.53 1.00
C ALA A 48 -17.11 -6.23 1.73
N ALA A 49 -17.12 -5.30 2.68
CA ALA A 49 -15.91 -4.78 3.31
C ALA A 49 -14.92 -4.16 2.33
N GLU A 50 -15.40 -3.23 1.50
CA GLU A 50 -14.57 -2.43 0.58
C GLU A 50 -13.86 -1.30 1.33
N ILE A 51 -14.64 -0.38 1.92
CA ILE A 51 -14.09 0.78 2.66
C ILE A 51 -14.33 0.66 4.17
N VAL A 52 -13.35 1.09 4.96
CA VAL A 52 -13.44 1.18 6.42
C VAL A 52 -13.08 2.57 6.95
N ALA A 53 -13.84 3.05 7.94
CA ALA A 53 -13.52 4.23 8.74
C ALA A 53 -13.63 3.92 10.24
N TYR A 54 -12.94 4.70 11.10
CA TYR A 54 -12.90 4.43 12.55
C TYR A 54 -13.18 5.67 13.41
N ASP A 55 -14.12 5.55 14.36
CA ASP A 55 -14.36 6.56 15.38
C ASP A 55 -13.71 6.18 16.71
N ALA A 56 -12.68 6.94 17.11
CA ALA A 56 -11.92 6.69 18.33
C ALA A 56 -12.74 6.85 19.63
N ALA A 57 -13.76 7.70 19.63
CA ALA A 57 -14.56 7.98 20.82
C ALA A 57 -15.49 6.80 21.16
N SER A 58 -16.18 6.24 20.16
CA SER A 58 -17.05 5.08 20.29
C SER A 58 -16.32 3.74 20.16
N LYS A 59 -15.09 3.75 19.61
CA LYS A 59 -14.28 2.57 19.27
C LYS A 59 -14.98 1.67 18.26
N ARG A 60 -15.60 2.28 17.27
CA ARG A 60 -16.35 1.58 16.22
C ARG A 60 -15.70 1.77 14.88
N ALA A 61 -15.57 0.67 14.15
CA ALA A 61 -15.28 0.68 12.73
C ALA A 61 -16.60 0.68 11.94
N PHE A 62 -16.63 1.42 10.84
CA PHE A 62 -17.73 1.48 9.88
C PHE A 62 -17.23 0.82 8.60
N VAL A 63 -17.90 -0.25 8.17
CA VAL A 63 -17.43 -1.12 7.08
C VAL A 63 -18.49 -1.14 5.99
N ILE A 64 -18.12 -0.69 4.79
CA ILE A 64 -19.01 -0.64 3.62
C ILE A 64 -19.26 -2.05 3.07
N ASN A 65 -20.48 -2.28 2.58
CA ASN A 65 -20.85 -3.46 1.82
C ASN A 65 -21.69 -2.99 0.63
N ALA A 66 -21.07 -2.82 -0.54
CA ALA A 66 -21.69 -2.10 -1.65
C ALA A 66 -22.93 -2.79 -2.19
N GLU A 67 -22.84 -4.08 -2.55
CA GLU A 67 -23.98 -4.82 -3.11
C GLU A 67 -25.15 -4.96 -2.12
N ALA A 68 -24.84 -5.04 -0.82
CA ALA A 68 -25.86 -5.07 0.22
C ALA A 68 -26.47 -3.69 0.51
N VAL A 69 -25.93 -2.62 -0.10
CA VAL A 69 -26.29 -1.22 0.09
C VAL A 69 -26.34 -0.89 1.58
N ALA A 70 -25.26 -1.23 2.30
CA ALA A 70 -25.26 -1.18 3.75
C ALA A 70 -23.90 -0.84 4.34
N VAL A 71 -23.93 -0.19 5.51
CA VAL A 71 -22.76 0.00 6.36
C VAL A 71 -22.89 -0.82 7.64
N ASP A 72 -21.87 -1.62 7.93
CA ASP A 72 -21.72 -2.35 9.18
C ASP A 72 -21.03 -1.50 10.23
N ILE A 73 -21.62 -1.46 11.42
CA ILE A 73 -21.04 -0.83 12.60
C ILE A 73 -20.46 -1.92 13.47
N VAL A 74 -19.14 -1.96 13.58
CA VAL A 74 -18.39 -3.01 14.28
C VAL A 74 -17.72 -2.42 15.52
N ASP A 75 -18.06 -2.91 16.71
CA ASP A 75 -17.37 -2.59 17.96
C ASP A 75 -16.01 -3.29 17.96
N ILE A 76 -14.94 -2.48 18.00
CA ILE A 76 -13.56 -2.95 18.08
C ILE A 76 -12.88 -2.52 19.38
N ALA A 77 -13.64 -2.21 20.44
CA ALA A 77 -13.08 -1.87 21.75
C ALA A 77 -12.23 -3.00 22.34
N LEU A 78 -12.49 -4.24 21.92
CA LEU A 78 -11.60 -5.38 22.07
C LEU A 78 -11.24 -5.91 20.66
N PRO A 79 -10.12 -5.47 20.07
CA PRO A 79 -9.77 -5.84 18.69
C PRO A 79 -9.60 -7.34 18.45
N THR A 80 -9.33 -8.13 19.48
CA THR A 80 -9.22 -9.59 19.38
C THR A 80 -10.57 -10.31 19.27
N ALA A 81 -11.68 -9.59 19.45
CA ALA A 81 -13.02 -10.11 19.34
C ALA A 81 -13.98 -8.99 18.86
N PRO A 82 -13.80 -8.50 17.61
CA PRO A 82 -14.67 -7.48 17.05
C PRO A 82 -16.10 -7.99 16.92
N LYS A 83 -17.08 -7.11 17.07
CA LYS A 83 -18.50 -7.49 17.11
C LYS A 83 -19.37 -6.55 16.30
N LEU A 84 -20.17 -7.12 15.39
CA LEU A 84 -21.24 -6.38 14.75
C LEU A 84 -22.20 -5.82 15.81
N VAL A 85 -22.32 -4.50 15.85
CA VAL A 85 -23.34 -3.76 16.60
C VAL A 85 -24.62 -3.72 15.78
N ARG A 86 -24.51 -3.33 14.51
CA ARG A 86 -25.64 -3.12 13.62
C ARG A 86 -25.19 -3.07 12.17
N ARG A 87 -25.94 -3.71 11.28
CA ARG A 87 -25.94 -3.43 9.84
C ARG A 87 -27.00 -2.37 9.54
N VAL A 88 -26.62 -1.27 8.93
CA VAL A 88 -27.52 -0.18 8.56
C VAL A 88 -27.86 -0.32 7.08
N ASP A 89 -29.13 -0.60 6.79
CA ASP A 89 -29.69 -0.66 5.44
C ASP A 89 -29.83 0.76 4.85
N LEU A 90 -29.27 0.99 3.67
CA LEU A 90 -29.26 2.25 2.94
C LEU A 90 -30.01 2.17 1.61
N THR A 91 -30.72 1.08 1.32
CA THR A 91 -31.48 0.89 0.06
C THR A 91 -32.53 1.97 -0.22
N SER A 92 -32.97 2.73 0.79
CA SER A 92 -33.85 3.89 0.59
C SER A 92 -33.17 5.12 0.01
N TYR A 93 -31.84 5.13 -0.06
CA TYR A 93 -31.02 6.26 -0.50
C TYR A 93 -30.36 6.05 -1.87
N GLY A 94 -30.30 4.81 -2.36
CA GLY A 94 -29.66 4.46 -3.63
C GLY A 94 -29.48 2.95 -3.78
N ALA A 95 -28.52 2.55 -4.61
CA ALA A 95 -28.36 1.18 -5.09
C ALA A 95 -26.99 0.54 -4.80
N GLY A 96 -26.02 1.31 -4.32
CA GLY A 96 -24.72 0.84 -3.85
C GLY A 96 -24.19 1.82 -2.81
N ALA A 97 -23.49 1.34 -1.80
CA ALA A 97 -22.80 2.18 -0.83
C ALA A 97 -21.30 2.03 -1.09
N ASN A 98 -20.60 3.10 -1.46
CA ASN A 98 -19.26 2.98 -2.05
C ASN A 98 -18.19 3.34 -1.02
N SER A 99 -18.44 4.36 -0.19
CA SER A 99 -17.43 4.83 0.78
C SER A 99 -18.04 5.36 2.06
N VAL A 100 -17.23 5.35 3.13
CA VAL A 100 -17.57 5.87 4.45
C VAL A 100 -16.41 6.64 5.07
N ASP A 101 -16.73 7.73 5.76
CA ASP A 101 -15.81 8.40 6.67
C ASP A 101 -16.55 8.91 7.92
N VAL A 102 -15.83 9.21 8.99
CA VAL A 102 -16.39 9.63 10.28
C VAL A 102 -15.61 10.75 10.94
N ALA A 103 -16.29 11.83 11.30
CA ALA A 103 -15.71 12.90 12.11
C ALA A 103 -16.74 13.50 13.07
N GLY A 104 -16.28 13.82 14.28
CA GLY A 104 -17.12 14.50 15.28
C GLY A 104 -18.39 13.73 15.68
N GLY A 105 -18.38 12.40 15.55
CA GLY A 105 -19.53 11.53 15.79
C GLY A 105 -20.59 11.51 14.68
N ILE A 106 -20.27 12.08 13.51
CA ILE A 106 -21.09 12.02 12.29
C ILE A 106 -20.40 11.06 11.32
N VAL A 107 -21.13 10.05 10.88
CA VAL A 107 -20.71 9.11 9.84
C VAL A 107 -21.31 9.59 8.53
N ALA A 108 -20.49 9.75 7.49
CA ALA A 108 -20.92 10.13 6.15
C ALA A 108 -20.72 8.93 5.23
N VAL A 109 -21.76 8.54 4.49
CA VAL A 109 -21.73 7.39 3.57
C VAL A 109 -22.13 7.86 2.17
N ALA A 110 -21.26 7.60 1.20
CA ALA A 110 -21.53 7.84 -0.22
C ALA A 110 -22.38 6.69 -0.78
N VAL A 111 -23.49 7.02 -1.42
CA VAL A 111 -24.45 6.04 -1.95
C VAL A 111 -24.79 6.38 -3.40
N GLN A 112 -24.44 5.51 -4.34
CA GLN A 112 -24.74 5.70 -5.76
C GLN A 112 -26.22 5.50 -6.11
N ALA A 113 -26.66 6.13 -7.20
CA ALA A 113 -28.00 5.99 -7.73
C ALA A 113 -28.15 4.72 -8.61
N ASP A 114 -29.38 4.40 -8.99
CA ASP A 114 -29.69 3.45 -10.07
C ASP A 114 -30.57 4.17 -11.11
N PRO A 115 -30.06 4.43 -12.33
CA PRO A 115 -28.74 4.04 -12.84
C PRO A 115 -27.56 4.81 -12.17
N LYS A 116 -26.34 4.24 -12.19
CA LYS A 116 -25.13 4.85 -11.57
C LYS A 116 -24.78 6.23 -12.13
N THR A 117 -25.17 6.47 -13.38
CA THR A 117 -25.00 7.74 -14.10
C THR A 117 -25.87 8.89 -13.55
N ASP A 118 -26.87 8.60 -12.71
CA ASP A 118 -27.67 9.62 -12.05
C ASP A 118 -26.97 10.17 -10.80
N PRO A 119 -27.25 11.43 -10.40
CA PRO A 119 -26.72 12.01 -9.16
C PRO A 119 -27.03 11.16 -7.91
N GLY A 120 -26.00 10.78 -7.17
CA GLY A 120 -26.07 9.99 -5.95
C GLY A 120 -26.41 10.78 -4.69
N THR A 121 -26.29 10.13 -3.55
CA THR A 121 -26.67 10.67 -2.23
C THR A 121 -25.52 10.52 -1.23
N LEU A 122 -25.19 11.59 -0.51
CA LEU A 122 -24.39 11.51 0.70
C LEU A 122 -25.32 11.42 1.92
N VAL A 123 -25.25 10.30 2.64
CA VAL A 123 -26.08 10.01 3.82
C VAL A 123 -25.29 10.27 5.10
N PHE A 124 -25.90 10.99 6.03
CA PHE A 124 -25.32 11.25 7.35
C PHE A 124 -26.01 10.42 8.42
N LEU A 125 -25.23 9.69 9.22
CA LEU A 125 -25.66 8.89 10.35
C LEU A 125 -24.95 9.34 11.62
N ASP A 126 -25.51 9.03 12.79
CA ASP A 126 -24.71 9.00 14.01
C ASP A 126 -23.92 7.70 14.13
N VAL A 127 -23.03 7.62 15.12
CA VAL A 127 -22.19 6.43 15.35
C VAL A 127 -22.97 5.15 15.69
N ASP A 128 -24.26 5.25 16.04
CA ASP A 128 -25.19 4.11 16.30
C ASP A 128 -26.03 3.74 15.05
N GLY A 129 -25.82 4.44 13.93
CA GLY A 129 -26.50 4.21 12.67
C GLY A 129 -27.90 4.80 12.60
N ALA A 130 -28.21 5.84 13.39
CA ALA A 130 -29.44 6.59 13.23
C ALA A 130 -29.24 7.70 12.19
N PRO A 131 -30.18 7.90 11.25
CA PRO A 131 -30.04 8.91 10.21
C PRO A 131 -30.14 10.33 10.78
N LEU A 132 -29.21 11.19 10.40
CA LEU A 132 -29.13 12.61 10.72
C LEU A 132 -29.61 13.50 9.57
N GLY A 133 -29.54 13.00 8.34
CA GLY A 133 -29.96 13.69 7.11
C GLY A 133 -29.25 13.14 5.88
N SER A 134 -29.51 13.72 4.72
CA SER A 134 -28.79 13.43 3.50
C SER A 134 -28.82 14.62 2.54
N VAL A 135 -27.90 14.65 1.59
CA VAL A 135 -27.85 15.62 0.48
C VAL A 135 -27.58 14.91 -0.83
N GLN A 136 -28.03 15.48 -1.95
CA GLN A 136 -27.68 15.00 -3.27
C GLN A 136 -26.27 15.51 -3.66
N VAL A 137 -25.48 14.66 -4.29
CA VAL A 137 -24.12 14.93 -4.79
C VAL A 137 -24.04 14.59 -6.29
N GLY A 138 -22.84 14.44 -6.87
CA GLY A 138 -22.67 14.12 -8.29
C GLY A 138 -23.01 12.66 -8.63
N ALA A 139 -22.85 12.28 -9.90
CA ALA A 139 -23.04 10.90 -10.35
C ALA A 139 -21.93 10.01 -9.82
N LEU A 140 -22.27 8.77 -9.44
CA LEU A 140 -21.37 7.80 -8.83
C LEU A 140 -20.45 8.40 -7.74
N PRO A 141 -21.00 8.77 -6.57
CA PRO A 141 -20.20 9.25 -5.46
C PRO A 141 -19.37 8.09 -4.92
N ASP A 142 -18.09 8.11 -5.26
CA ASP A 142 -17.20 7.00 -5.03
C ASP A 142 -16.55 7.10 -3.66
N MET A 143 -15.66 8.07 -3.45
CA MET A 143 -15.00 8.29 -2.16
C MET A 143 -15.56 9.46 -1.34
N VAL A 144 -15.53 9.33 -0.01
CA VAL A 144 -15.89 10.40 0.95
C VAL A 144 -14.77 10.70 1.95
N ALA A 145 -14.52 11.99 2.22
CA ALA A 145 -13.54 12.44 3.22
C ALA A 145 -13.98 13.70 3.98
N PHE A 146 -13.86 13.69 5.30
CA PHE A 146 -14.04 14.85 6.17
C PHE A 146 -12.81 15.76 6.15
N THR A 147 -13.03 17.08 6.18
CA THR A 147 -11.94 18.01 6.52
C THR A 147 -11.44 17.75 7.94
N PRO A 148 -10.15 18.02 8.25
CA PRO A 148 -9.59 17.75 9.58
C PRO A 148 -10.32 18.39 10.77
N ASP A 149 -11.07 19.47 10.53
CA ASP A 149 -11.89 20.14 11.55
C ASP A 149 -13.32 19.61 11.66
N GLY A 150 -13.70 18.62 10.83
CA GLY A 150 -15.01 17.99 10.76
C GLY A 150 -16.14 18.90 10.25
N GLN A 151 -15.82 20.08 9.71
CA GLN A 151 -16.83 21.05 9.29
C GLN A 151 -17.27 20.90 7.83
N ARG A 152 -16.54 20.14 7.02
CA ARG A 152 -16.94 19.85 5.64
C ARG A 152 -16.69 18.39 5.30
N VAL A 153 -17.44 17.91 4.33
CA VAL A 153 -17.25 16.60 3.71
C VAL A 153 -17.03 16.80 2.22
N LEU A 154 -16.00 16.16 1.67
CA LEU A 154 -15.76 16.10 0.25
C LEU A 154 -16.19 14.73 -0.27
N VAL A 155 -16.72 14.71 -1.49
CA VAL A 155 -17.15 13.51 -2.19
C VAL A 155 -16.60 13.55 -3.60
N ALA A 156 -15.79 12.57 -3.96
CA ALA A 156 -15.37 12.36 -5.35
C ALA A 156 -16.57 11.74 -6.07
N ASN A 157 -16.98 12.35 -7.18
CA ASN A 157 -18.11 11.87 -7.96
C ASN A 157 -17.50 11.51 -9.30
N GLU A 158 -17.26 10.22 -9.46
CA GLU A 158 -16.47 9.65 -10.54
C GLU A 158 -17.09 10.02 -11.88
N GLY A 159 -18.42 9.84 -12.00
CA GLY A 159 -19.13 10.23 -13.20
C GLY A 159 -18.93 9.26 -14.36
N GLU A 160 -18.63 7.99 -14.08
CA GLU A 160 -18.46 6.95 -15.10
C GLU A 160 -19.63 6.88 -16.09
N PRO A 161 -19.34 6.49 -17.35
CA PRO A 161 -20.35 6.20 -18.33
C PRO A 161 -21.16 4.94 -17.98
N ASN A 162 -22.30 4.77 -18.65
CA ASN A 162 -22.98 3.47 -18.69
C ASN A 162 -22.27 2.49 -19.64
N ASP A 163 -22.57 1.19 -19.52
CA ASP A 163 -21.94 0.12 -20.32
C ASP A 163 -22.02 0.35 -21.84
N ASP A 164 -23.13 0.91 -22.34
CA ASP A 164 -23.33 1.23 -23.77
C ASP A 164 -22.53 2.49 -24.22
N TYR A 165 -21.92 3.21 -23.29
CA TYR A 165 -21.16 4.46 -23.49
C TYR A 165 -21.95 5.59 -24.17
N ASP A 166 -23.28 5.62 -24.00
CA ASP A 166 -24.17 6.63 -24.59
C ASP A 166 -24.71 7.66 -23.58
N VAL A 167 -24.51 7.40 -22.29
CA VAL A 167 -24.72 8.33 -21.17
C VAL A 167 -23.42 8.40 -20.37
N ASP A 168 -22.75 9.54 -20.49
CA ASP A 168 -21.44 9.83 -19.90
C ASP A 168 -21.54 11.14 -19.09
N PRO A 169 -21.80 11.06 -17.76
CA PRO A 169 -21.86 12.21 -16.86
C PRO A 169 -20.55 13.01 -16.78
N GLU A 170 -20.60 14.21 -16.20
CA GLU A 170 -19.36 14.93 -15.87
C GLU A 170 -18.86 14.49 -14.48
N GLY A 171 -17.60 14.07 -14.39
CA GLY A 171 -16.91 13.88 -13.12
C GLY A 171 -16.76 15.20 -12.36
N SER A 172 -16.80 15.13 -11.02
CA SER A 172 -16.79 16.34 -10.17
C SER A 172 -16.45 16.04 -8.71
N VAL A 173 -16.17 17.09 -7.94
CA VAL A 173 -15.96 16.96 -6.48
C VAL A 173 -17.01 17.79 -5.75
N SER A 174 -17.82 17.16 -4.91
CA SER A 174 -18.84 17.81 -4.10
C SER A 174 -18.26 18.16 -2.73
N ILE A 175 -18.40 19.41 -2.29
CA ILE A 175 -17.99 19.92 -0.99
C ILE A 175 -19.26 20.28 -0.21
N VAL A 176 -19.51 19.56 0.89
CA VAL A 176 -20.68 19.71 1.75
C VAL A 176 -20.30 20.43 3.04
N ASP A 177 -20.84 21.62 3.26
CA ASP A 177 -20.62 22.43 4.46
C ASP A 177 -21.56 21.99 5.60
N LEU A 178 -20.97 21.59 6.74
CA LEU A 178 -21.65 21.14 7.96
C LEU A 178 -21.51 22.12 9.13
N ALA A 179 -20.96 23.32 8.93
CA ALA A 179 -20.73 24.29 10.00
C ALA A 179 -22.00 24.71 10.76
N SER A 180 -23.17 24.62 10.11
CA SER A 180 -24.49 24.86 10.72
C SER A 180 -25.24 23.57 11.10
N GLY A 181 -24.55 22.42 11.07
CA GLY A 181 -25.10 21.09 11.31
C GLY A 181 -25.71 20.45 10.06
N VAL A 182 -25.83 19.11 10.09
CA VAL A 182 -26.33 18.26 8.99
C VAL A 182 -27.67 18.76 8.42
N GLY A 183 -28.62 19.15 9.27
CA GLY A 183 -29.93 19.62 8.82
C GLY A 183 -29.93 20.96 8.06
N SER A 184 -28.79 21.64 7.96
CA SER A 184 -28.59 22.86 7.17
C SER A 184 -27.44 22.75 6.18
N ALA A 185 -27.01 21.51 5.88
CA ALA A 185 -25.90 21.24 4.98
C ALA A 185 -26.08 21.94 3.62
N GLN A 186 -24.99 22.52 3.11
CA GLN A 186 -24.95 23.17 1.81
C GLN A 186 -23.94 22.47 0.91
N VAL A 187 -24.34 22.17 -0.32
CA VAL A 187 -23.47 21.52 -1.31
C VAL A 187 -22.93 22.58 -2.27
N SER A 188 -21.64 22.52 -2.53
CA SER A 188 -20.95 23.24 -3.61
C SER A 188 -20.14 22.23 -4.40
N THR A 189 -19.95 22.45 -5.70
CA THR A 189 -19.32 21.45 -6.57
C THR A 189 -18.18 22.08 -7.35
N ALA A 190 -16.99 21.49 -7.25
CA ALA A 190 -15.87 21.77 -8.14
C ALA A 190 -16.05 20.94 -9.42
N THR A 191 -16.07 21.63 -10.57
CA THR A 191 -16.23 21.01 -11.89
C THR A 191 -14.95 21.17 -12.71
N PHE A 192 -14.76 20.29 -13.69
CA PHE A 192 -13.64 20.36 -14.64
C PHE A 192 -14.00 21.08 -15.96
N THR A 193 -15.22 21.63 -16.07
CA THR A 193 -15.74 22.26 -17.29
C THR A 193 -14.89 23.41 -17.82
N ASP A 194 -14.14 24.09 -16.95
CA ASP A 194 -13.24 25.18 -17.36
C ASP A 194 -12.06 24.69 -18.22
N PHE A 195 -11.70 23.40 -18.11
CA PHE A 195 -10.65 22.74 -18.88
C PHE A 195 -11.14 22.14 -20.20
N ASN A 196 -12.46 22.10 -20.43
CA ASN A 196 -13.02 21.65 -21.71
C ASN A 196 -12.42 22.43 -22.88
N VAL A 197 -12.35 21.78 -24.06
CA VAL A 197 -11.85 22.43 -25.28
C VAL A 197 -12.62 23.73 -25.56
N GLY A 198 -11.89 24.85 -25.64
CA GLY A 198 -12.47 26.19 -25.82
C GLY A 198 -12.93 26.88 -24.52
N GLY A 199 -12.83 26.21 -23.37
CA GLY A 199 -13.05 26.76 -22.04
C GLY A 199 -11.96 27.74 -21.60
N PRO A 200 -12.21 28.52 -20.53
CA PRO A 200 -11.31 29.58 -20.07
C PRO A 200 -9.93 29.07 -19.61
N ARG A 201 -9.82 27.81 -19.20
CA ARG A 201 -8.61 27.16 -18.67
C ARG A 201 -8.17 25.96 -19.49
N ALA A 202 -8.71 25.77 -20.69
CA ALA A 202 -8.35 24.67 -21.59
C ALA A 202 -6.84 24.55 -21.85
N ALA A 203 -6.13 25.68 -21.92
CA ALA A 203 -4.69 25.72 -22.16
C ALA A 203 -3.84 25.35 -20.91
N GLU A 204 -4.47 25.14 -19.76
CA GLU A 204 -3.80 24.74 -18.52
C GLU A 204 -3.76 23.21 -18.35
N LEU A 205 -4.54 22.45 -19.12
CA LEU A 205 -4.51 20.98 -19.09
C LEU A 205 -3.15 20.48 -19.61
N PRO A 206 -2.38 19.71 -18.83
CA PRO A 206 -1.13 19.12 -19.31
C PRO A 206 -1.40 18.15 -20.48
N ALA A 207 -0.48 18.12 -21.45
CA ALA A 207 -0.64 17.28 -22.65
C ALA A 207 -0.64 15.77 -22.36
N ASP A 208 0.01 15.36 -21.27
CA ASP A 208 0.13 13.96 -20.84
C ASP A 208 -1.04 13.51 -19.95
N VAL A 209 -2.05 14.38 -19.71
CA VAL A 209 -3.32 13.94 -19.12
C VAL A 209 -4.13 13.26 -20.22
N ARG A 210 -4.54 12.02 -19.98
CA ARG A 210 -5.25 11.22 -20.97
C ARG A 210 -6.68 11.73 -21.08
N ILE A 211 -7.10 12.09 -22.30
CA ILE A 211 -8.48 12.41 -22.66
C ILE A 211 -8.83 11.63 -23.91
N PHE A 212 -9.55 10.52 -23.77
CA PHE A 212 -9.66 9.45 -24.76
C PHE A 212 -11.06 8.85 -24.92
N GLY A 213 -12.02 9.15 -24.05
CA GLY A 213 -13.40 8.68 -24.19
C GLY A 213 -14.05 9.12 -25.51
N PRO A 214 -14.88 8.28 -26.15
CA PRO A 214 -15.50 8.58 -27.44
C PRO A 214 -16.32 9.89 -27.48
N GLY A 215 -15.71 10.96 -27.98
CA GLY A 215 -16.38 12.26 -28.11
C GLY A 215 -16.63 12.98 -26.78
N ALA A 216 -16.00 12.51 -25.70
CA ALA A 216 -16.10 13.09 -24.38
C ALA A 216 -15.51 14.51 -24.32
N THR A 217 -16.08 15.34 -23.47
CA THR A 217 -15.41 16.57 -23.01
C THR A 217 -14.41 16.23 -21.92
N VAL A 218 -13.46 17.12 -21.62
CA VAL A 218 -12.52 16.93 -20.50
C VAL A 218 -13.25 16.69 -19.19
N ALA A 219 -14.39 17.34 -18.96
CA ALA A 219 -15.15 17.16 -17.73
C ALA A 219 -15.87 15.82 -17.63
N GLN A 220 -16.19 15.18 -18.75
CA GLN A 220 -16.75 13.82 -18.75
C GLN A 220 -15.62 12.80 -18.58
N ASP A 221 -14.50 13.04 -19.27
CA ASP A 221 -13.40 12.09 -19.31
C ASP A 221 -12.53 12.07 -18.05
N LEU A 222 -12.71 13.00 -17.13
CA LEU A 222 -11.99 13.02 -15.86
C LEU A 222 -12.90 12.44 -14.80
N GLU A 223 -12.50 11.28 -14.26
CA GLU A 223 -13.22 10.49 -13.25
C GLU A 223 -12.53 10.63 -11.88
N PRO A 224 -13.05 11.45 -10.95
CA PRO A 224 -12.49 11.60 -9.60
C PRO A 224 -12.82 10.43 -8.69
N GLU A 225 -11.79 9.82 -8.12
CA GLU A 225 -11.90 8.55 -7.39
C GLU A 225 -11.58 8.73 -5.90
N TYR A 226 -10.31 8.82 -5.48
CA TYR A 226 -9.93 9.04 -4.08
C TYR A 226 -9.56 10.48 -3.73
N ILE A 227 -9.77 10.86 -2.45
CA ILE A 227 -9.46 12.20 -1.93
C ILE A 227 -8.49 12.15 -0.75
N ALA A 228 -7.41 12.92 -0.82
CA ALA A 228 -6.55 13.24 0.33
C ALA A 228 -6.60 14.73 0.67
N ILE A 229 -6.98 15.07 1.90
CA ILE A 229 -7.14 16.47 2.34
C ILE A 229 -5.92 16.91 3.14
N ALA A 230 -5.31 18.03 2.73
CA ALA A 230 -4.17 18.60 3.44
C ALA A 230 -4.50 18.90 4.92
N PRO A 231 -3.54 18.77 5.86
CA PRO A 231 -3.78 19.01 7.29
C PRO A 231 -4.38 20.38 7.63
N SER A 232 -4.18 21.39 6.76
CA SER A 232 -4.80 22.72 6.90
C SER A 232 -6.30 22.74 6.62
N GLY A 233 -6.85 21.70 5.97
CA GLY A 233 -8.23 21.63 5.49
C GLY A 233 -8.53 22.53 4.30
N THR A 234 -7.52 23.18 3.69
CA THR A 234 -7.72 24.20 2.65
C THR A 234 -7.62 23.67 1.23
N VAL A 235 -6.80 22.62 1.02
CA VAL A 235 -6.59 22.00 -0.28
C VAL A 235 -6.89 20.51 -0.15
N ALA A 236 -7.63 19.96 -1.10
CA ALA A 236 -7.81 18.54 -1.29
C ALA A 236 -7.11 18.11 -2.58
N TYR A 237 -6.54 16.92 -2.59
CA TYR A 237 -5.93 16.29 -3.74
C TYR A 237 -6.79 15.10 -4.12
N VAL A 238 -7.11 14.98 -5.40
CA VAL A 238 -8.09 14.01 -5.90
C VAL A 238 -7.47 13.26 -7.06
N THR A 239 -7.47 11.93 -7.00
CA THR A 239 -6.97 11.09 -8.08
C THR A 239 -7.91 11.14 -9.28
N LEU A 240 -7.33 10.95 -10.46
CA LEU A 240 -7.99 10.88 -11.75
C LEU A 240 -7.32 9.70 -12.48
N GLN A 241 -7.66 8.49 -12.07
CA GLN A 241 -6.90 7.27 -12.33
C GLN A 241 -6.71 7.02 -13.82
N GLU A 242 -7.81 6.94 -14.57
CA GLU A 242 -7.86 6.69 -16.02
C GLU A 242 -7.13 7.80 -16.76
N ALA A 243 -7.21 9.02 -16.25
CA ALA A 243 -6.52 10.19 -16.81
C ALA A 243 -5.02 10.24 -16.47
N ASN A 244 -4.52 9.33 -15.63
CA ASN A 244 -3.16 9.26 -15.12
C ASN A 244 -2.69 10.59 -14.48
N ALA A 245 -3.56 11.16 -13.65
CA ALA A 245 -3.40 12.51 -13.12
C ALA A 245 -3.91 12.67 -11.67
N VAL A 246 -3.57 13.82 -11.08
CA VAL A 246 -4.12 14.27 -9.79
C VAL A 246 -4.59 15.72 -9.91
N ALA A 247 -5.78 16.01 -9.43
CA ALA A 247 -6.31 17.37 -9.30
C ALA A 247 -6.08 17.92 -7.88
N ALA A 248 -5.75 19.21 -7.77
CA ALA A 248 -5.79 19.93 -6.51
C ALA A 248 -7.03 20.83 -6.47
N ILE A 249 -7.81 20.79 -5.39
CA ILE A 249 -9.08 21.50 -5.22
C ILE A 249 -8.97 22.46 -4.03
N ASP A 250 -9.40 23.71 -4.22
CA ASP A 250 -9.60 24.65 -3.12
C ASP A 250 -10.93 24.35 -2.43
N VAL A 251 -10.85 23.91 -1.16
CA VAL A 251 -12.00 23.41 -0.42
C VAL A 251 -13.00 24.53 -0.08
N ALA A 252 -12.54 25.78 0.04
CA ALA A 252 -13.40 26.90 0.44
C ALA A 252 -14.22 27.50 -0.70
N SER A 253 -13.63 27.55 -1.89
CA SER A 253 -14.29 28.08 -3.08
C SER A 253 -14.93 26.99 -3.94
N ALA A 254 -14.67 25.71 -3.66
CA ALA A 254 -15.07 24.58 -4.51
C ALA A 254 -14.58 24.79 -5.95
N GLN A 255 -13.28 25.00 -6.12
CA GLN A 255 -12.66 25.26 -7.42
C GLN A 255 -11.44 24.37 -7.61
N VAL A 256 -11.30 23.80 -8.82
CA VAL A 256 -10.07 23.12 -9.23
C VAL A 256 -8.94 24.15 -9.30
N ILE A 257 -7.86 23.95 -8.55
CA ILE A 257 -6.67 24.81 -8.57
C ILE A 257 -5.82 24.46 -9.80
N LYS A 258 -5.50 23.18 -10.00
CA LYS A 258 -4.68 22.68 -11.10
C LYS A 258 -4.89 21.17 -11.29
N ILE A 259 -4.56 20.67 -12.47
CA ILE A 259 -4.43 19.24 -12.78
C ILE A 259 -2.94 18.98 -13.04
N VAL A 260 -2.42 17.89 -12.48
CA VAL A 260 -1.01 17.47 -12.61
C VAL A 260 -1.01 16.09 -13.25
N SER A 261 -0.36 15.96 -14.42
CA SER A 261 -0.07 14.64 -15.00
C SER A 261 1.07 13.98 -14.22
N LEU A 262 0.98 12.67 -14.05
CA LEU A 262 1.98 11.88 -13.35
C LEU A 262 3.12 11.37 -14.25
N GLY A 263 3.00 11.57 -15.58
CA GLY A 263 3.95 11.02 -16.54
C GLY A 263 3.89 9.49 -16.60
N PHE A 264 5.00 8.85 -16.96
CA PHE A 264 5.05 7.42 -17.20
C PHE A 264 6.30 6.79 -16.60
N LYS A 265 6.18 5.57 -16.06
CA LYS A 265 7.31 4.77 -15.58
C LYS A 265 8.00 4.08 -16.75
N ASP A 266 9.31 4.23 -16.85
CA ASP A 266 10.10 3.56 -17.88
C ASP A 266 10.58 2.19 -17.37
N HIS A 267 9.96 1.11 -17.85
CA HIS A 267 10.32 -0.26 -17.46
C HIS A 267 11.59 -0.79 -18.12
N SER A 268 12.23 0.00 -19.00
CA SER A 268 13.54 -0.36 -19.58
C SER A 268 14.69 -0.06 -18.62
N LEU A 269 14.44 0.71 -17.56
CA LEU A 269 15.45 1.15 -16.60
C LEU A 269 15.67 0.13 -15.48
N PRO A 270 16.93 -0.11 -15.05
CA PRO A 270 17.22 -1.01 -13.93
C PRO A 270 16.43 -0.68 -12.66
N GLY A 271 15.81 -1.69 -12.04
CA GLY A 271 14.96 -1.53 -10.86
C GLY A 271 13.50 -1.20 -11.16
N ASN A 272 13.12 -1.09 -12.44
CA ASN A 272 11.74 -0.99 -12.91
C ASN A 272 11.34 -2.23 -13.73
N GLY A 273 11.87 -3.41 -13.39
CA GLY A 273 11.45 -4.63 -14.09
C GLY A 273 9.95 -4.90 -13.93
N LEU A 274 9.41 -5.72 -14.83
CA LEU A 274 8.12 -6.35 -14.64
C LEU A 274 8.11 -7.75 -15.26
N ASP A 275 7.20 -8.60 -14.79
CA ASP A 275 6.82 -9.82 -15.49
C ASP A 275 5.58 -9.57 -16.38
N PRO A 276 5.72 -9.62 -17.72
CA PRO A 276 4.65 -9.24 -18.65
C PRO A 276 3.79 -10.40 -19.16
N SER A 277 4.11 -11.65 -18.81
CA SER A 277 3.52 -12.82 -19.47
C SER A 277 2.96 -13.82 -18.48
N ASP A 278 1.78 -14.35 -18.79
CA ASP A 278 1.19 -15.50 -18.12
C ASP A 278 1.45 -16.82 -18.89
N ARG A 279 2.41 -16.83 -19.83
CA ARG A 279 2.65 -17.92 -20.81
C ARG A 279 4.10 -18.37 -20.92
N ASP A 280 4.99 -17.91 -20.07
CA ASP A 280 6.43 -18.21 -20.09
C ASP A 280 6.87 -19.35 -19.15
N ASP A 281 5.89 -20.06 -18.57
CA ASP A 281 6.06 -21.16 -17.61
C ASP A 281 6.69 -20.72 -16.26
N GLY A 282 6.63 -19.43 -15.90
CA GLY A 282 6.87 -18.96 -14.53
C GLY A 282 7.47 -17.55 -14.43
N ALA A 283 7.54 -17.04 -13.21
CA ALA A 283 7.89 -15.63 -12.95
C ALA A 283 9.22 -15.14 -13.58
N ALA A 284 9.15 -14.21 -14.52
CA ALA A 284 10.29 -13.72 -15.30
C ALA A 284 10.44 -12.18 -15.30
N ILE A 285 10.65 -11.59 -14.11
CA ILE A 285 10.84 -10.15 -13.96
C ILE A 285 12.08 -9.68 -14.75
N ALA A 286 11.86 -8.81 -15.73
CA ALA A 286 12.91 -8.25 -16.57
C ALA A 286 12.60 -6.79 -16.96
N ASN A 287 13.60 -6.11 -17.52
CA ASN A 287 13.40 -4.77 -18.09
C ASN A 287 12.91 -4.87 -19.54
N TRP A 288 11.86 -4.13 -19.85
CA TRP A 288 11.17 -4.18 -21.14
C TRP A 288 10.98 -2.77 -21.72
N PRO A 289 10.93 -2.62 -23.06
CA PRO A 289 10.71 -1.33 -23.72
C PRO A 289 9.23 -0.91 -23.68
N VAL A 290 8.65 -0.85 -22.47
CA VAL A 290 7.25 -0.49 -22.21
C VAL A 290 7.18 0.61 -21.14
N ARG A 291 6.15 1.44 -21.21
CA ARG A 291 5.89 2.51 -20.25
C ARG A 291 4.69 2.22 -19.37
N GLY A 292 4.89 2.16 -18.06
CA GLY A 292 3.80 2.01 -17.09
C GLY A 292 3.04 3.32 -16.91
N LEU A 293 1.72 3.27 -17.03
CA LEU A 293 0.83 4.34 -16.62
C LEU A 293 0.75 4.32 -15.09
N PHE A 294 0.96 5.45 -14.40
CA PHE A 294 0.93 5.44 -12.92
C PHE A 294 -0.47 5.20 -12.37
N MET A 295 -1.51 5.78 -12.98
CA MET A 295 -2.92 5.46 -12.72
C MET A 295 -3.22 5.29 -11.22
N PRO A 296 -3.23 6.43 -10.51
CA PRO A 296 -3.28 6.41 -9.06
C PRO A 296 -4.70 6.07 -8.61
N ASP A 297 -4.89 4.90 -8.03
CA ASP A 297 -6.13 4.57 -7.31
C ASP A 297 -6.10 5.35 -5.96
N SER A 298 -5.75 4.69 -4.86
CA SER A 298 -5.86 5.31 -3.55
C SER A 298 -4.75 6.32 -3.29
N ILE A 299 -5.10 7.39 -2.56
CA ILE A 299 -4.20 8.50 -2.23
C ILE A 299 -4.18 8.80 -0.74
N ALA A 300 -2.97 8.99 -0.20
CA ALA A 300 -2.76 9.44 1.16
C ALA A 300 -1.87 10.68 1.19
N ILE A 301 -2.04 11.53 2.21
CA ILE A 301 -1.24 12.75 2.36
C ILE A 301 -0.57 12.82 3.72
N PHE A 302 0.70 13.19 3.73
CA PHE A 302 1.49 13.31 4.96
C PHE A 302 2.56 14.40 4.86
N THR A 303 3.08 14.79 6.01
CA THR A 303 4.18 15.75 6.12
C THR A 303 5.48 14.97 6.35
N GLY A 304 6.49 15.22 5.51
CA GLY A 304 7.83 14.65 5.62
C GLY A 304 8.65 15.28 6.75
N ALA A 305 9.84 14.74 7.00
CA ALA A 305 10.76 15.27 8.02
C ALA A 305 11.31 16.68 7.69
N ASP A 306 11.21 17.10 6.44
CA ASP A 306 11.58 18.44 5.96
C ASP A 306 10.44 19.46 6.06
N ASP A 307 9.33 19.10 6.72
CA ASP A 307 8.11 19.89 6.87
C ASP A 307 7.36 20.17 5.54
N GLU A 308 7.73 19.52 4.44
CA GLU A 308 7.01 19.59 3.18
C GLU A 308 5.86 18.57 3.11
N LEU A 309 4.89 18.85 2.24
CA LEU A 309 3.69 18.02 2.07
C LEU A 309 3.90 17.04 0.91
N TYR A 310 3.55 15.77 1.15
CA TYR A 310 3.72 14.69 0.20
C TYR A 310 2.43 13.90 0.01
N LEU A 311 2.19 13.48 -1.22
CA LEU A 311 1.16 12.52 -1.59
C LEU A 311 1.83 11.16 -1.75
N ALA A 312 1.21 10.11 -1.24
CA ALA A 312 1.48 8.74 -1.62
C ALA A 312 0.31 8.27 -2.50
N THR A 313 0.60 7.56 -3.59
CA THR A 313 -0.42 6.96 -4.47
C THR A 313 -0.12 5.48 -4.68
N ALA A 314 -1.15 4.65 -4.63
CA ALA A 314 -1.10 3.27 -5.09
C ALA A 314 -1.31 3.26 -6.63
N ASN A 315 -0.45 2.57 -7.37
CA ASN A 315 -0.43 2.64 -8.83
C ASN A 315 -1.01 1.35 -9.44
N GLU A 316 -2.31 1.12 -9.23
CA GLU A 316 -3.04 -0.10 -9.56
C GLU A 316 -3.28 -0.22 -11.06
N GLY A 317 -4.16 0.64 -11.59
CA GLY A 317 -4.29 0.97 -13.00
C GLY A 317 -5.48 0.38 -13.75
N ASP A 318 -6.70 0.87 -13.50
CA ASP A 318 -7.89 0.49 -14.28
C ASP A 318 -7.97 1.05 -15.70
N SER A 319 -8.32 0.16 -16.62
CA SER A 319 -8.65 0.52 -17.99
C SER A 319 -10.13 0.88 -18.13
N ARG A 320 -10.47 1.68 -19.14
CA ARG A 320 -11.86 1.70 -19.63
C ARG A 320 -12.15 0.53 -20.56
N ASP A 321 -12.88 -0.44 -20.04
CA ASP A 321 -13.35 -1.63 -20.77
C ASP A 321 -14.86 -1.83 -20.59
N TYR A 322 -15.65 -1.21 -21.47
CA TYR A 322 -17.12 -1.28 -21.49
C TYR A 322 -17.62 -1.91 -22.80
N ASP A 323 -18.86 -2.42 -22.80
CA ASP A 323 -19.51 -3.00 -23.98
C ASP A 323 -19.52 -2.04 -25.20
N GLY A 324 -19.72 -0.73 -24.94
CA GLY A 324 -19.76 0.32 -25.94
C GLY A 324 -18.38 0.89 -26.34
N PHE A 325 -17.36 0.70 -25.50
CA PHE A 325 -16.00 1.21 -25.72
C PHE A 325 -15.00 0.48 -24.85
N SER A 326 -13.94 -0.03 -25.48
CA SER A 326 -12.78 -0.57 -24.78
C SER A 326 -11.53 0.07 -25.33
N GLU A 327 -10.63 0.47 -24.44
CA GLU A 327 -9.28 0.85 -24.83
C GLU A 327 -8.25 -0.29 -24.71
N GLU A 328 -8.64 -1.43 -24.14
CA GLU A 328 -7.72 -2.56 -23.95
C GLU A 328 -7.41 -3.28 -25.26
N GLU A 329 -6.13 -3.48 -25.52
CA GLU A 329 -5.60 -4.34 -26.57
C GLU A 329 -4.46 -5.20 -26.00
N ARG A 330 -3.92 -6.12 -26.80
CA ARG A 330 -2.70 -6.86 -26.45
C ARG A 330 -1.56 -6.45 -27.36
N ILE A 331 -0.34 -6.40 -26.82
CA ILE A 331 0.83 -5.96 -27.59
C ILE A 331 1.06 -6.81 -28.84
N LYS A 332 0.73 -8.11 -28.84
CA LYS A 332 0.85 -8.97 -30.04
C LYS A 332 -0.10 -8.62 -31.18
N ASP A 333 -1.17 -7.88 -30.89
CA ASP A 333 -2.19 -7.50 -31.86
C ASP A 333 -1.93 -6.10 -32.46
N LEU A 334 -0.93 -5.37 -31.93
CA LEU A 334 -0.48 -4.08 -32.46
C LEU A 334 0.40 -4.21 -33.71
N ASP A 335 0.34 -3.21 -34.60
CA ASP A 335 1.34 -3.02 -35.66
C ASP A 335 2.47 -2.16 -35.08
N LEU A 336 3.65 -2.72 -34.86
CA LEU A 336 4.76 -2.00 -34.22
C LEU A 336 5.64 -1.32 -35.26
N ASP A 337 6.02 -0.06 -35.00
CA ASP A 337 6.94 0.66 -35.88
C ASP A 337 8.26 -0.13 -36.01
N PRO A 338 8.72 -0.43 -37.24
CA PRO A 338 9.90 -1.27 -37.46
C PRO A 338 11.24 -0.57 -37.20
N ILE A 339 11.26 0.75 -37.00
CA ILE A 339 12.40 1.57 -36.59
C ILE A 339 12.55 1.55 -35.06
N GLU A 340 11.48 1.78 -34.32
CA GLU A 340 11.46 1.77 -32.85
C GLU A 340 11.53 0.33 -32.30
N PHE A 341 10.86 -0.63 -32.95
CA PHE A 341 10.84 -2.05 -32.58
C PHE A 341 11.36 -2.97 -33.69
N PRO A 342 12.67 -2.93 -34.00
CA PRO A 342 13.26 -3.75 -35.08
C PRO A 342 13.19 -5.27 -34.83
N ASP A 343 12.90 -5.67 -33.60
CA ASP A 343 12.71 -7.03 -33.13
C ASP A 343 11.26 -7.33 -32.69
N ALA A 344 10.27 -6.62 -33.25
CA ALA A 344 8.83 -6.76 -32.96
C ALA A 344 8.37 -8.23 -32.80
N ALA A 345 8.76 -9.13 -33.71
CA ALA A 345 8.34 -10.54 -33.63
C ALA A 345 8.82 -11.29 -32.36
N ALA A 346 9.94 -10.87 -31.77
CA ALA A 346 10.41 -11.42 -30.50
C ALA A 346 9.72 -10.76 -29.31
N LEU A 347 9.50 -9.44 -29.36
CA LEU A 347 8.76 -8.71 -28.33
C LEU A 347 7.29 -9.17 -28.24
N GLN A 348 6.65 -9.39 -29.38
CA GLN A 348 5.25 -9.83 -29.50
C GLN A 348 5.04 -11.34 -29.29
N ALA A 349 6.07 -12.09 -28.92
CA ALA A 349 5.90 -13.49 -28.53
C ALA A 349 5.01 -13.59 -27.28
N ASP A 350 4.22 -14.67 -27.16
CA ASP A 350 3.33 -14.85 -26.01
C ASP A 350 4.13 -14.92 -24.70
N GLU A 351 5.33 -15.53 -24.73
CA GLU A 351 6.26 -15.64 -23.59
C GLU A 351 7.06 -14.35 -23.30
N ALA A 352 6.78 -13.25 -24.02
CA ALA A 352 7.40 -11.95 -23.85
C ALA A 352 6.30 -10.90 -23.61
N LEU A 353 6.31 -9.77 -24.32
CA LEU A 353 5.31 -8.72 -24.16
C LEU A 353 3.99 -9.06 -24.85
N GLY A 354 3.94 -10.06 -25.73
CA GLY A 354 2.79 -10.28 -26.60
C GLY A 354 1.45 -10.46 -25.87
N ARG A 355 1.49 -11.01 -24.66
CA ARG A 355 0.30 -11.15 -23.81
C ARG A 355 -0.07 -9.86 -23.09
N LEU A 356 0.89 -9.04 -22.68
CA LEU A 356 0.65 -7.84 -21.87
C LEU A 356 -0.47 -6.96 -22.45
N LYS A 357 -1.46 -6.65 -21.61
CA LYS A 357 -2.52 -5.68 -21.91
C LYS A 357 -1.93 -4.28 -22.05
N THR A 358 -2.39 -3.55 -23.06
CA THR A 358 -1.96 -2.20 -23.40
C THR A 358 -3.16 -1.36 -23.80
N THR A 359 -3.03 -0.04 -23.66
CA THR A 359 -4.02 0.89 -24.21
C THR A 359 -3.85 1.05 -25.73
N SER A 360 -4.96 1.17 -26.43
CA SER A 360 -5.07 1.55 -27.84
C SER A 360 -5.17 3.06 -28.07
N THR A 361 -5.25 3.86 -27.00
CA THR A 361 -5.47 5.31 -27.07
C THR A 361 -4.18 6.12 -27.01
N LEU A 362 -3.05 5.45 -26.76
CA LEU A 362 -1.69 5.97 -26.79
C LEU A 362 -0.77 5.07 -27.62
N GLY A 363 0.38 5.60 -28.06
CA GLY A 363 1.44 4.80 -28.67
C GLY A 363 1.80 5.18 -30.10
N ASP A 364 0.85 5.67 -30.89
CA ASP A 364 1.07 6.24 -32.23
C ASP A 364 1.39 7.73 -32.12
N THR A 365 2.68 8.09 -32.08
CA THR A 365 3.13 9.45 -31.78
C THR A 365 3.21 10.34 -33.00
N ASP A 366 3.25 9.78 -34.21
CA ASP A 366 3.33 10.52 -35.46
C ASP A 366 2.06 10.44 -36.35
N GLY A 367 1.12 9.57 -35.98
CA GLY A 367 -0.22 9.44 -36.54
C GLY A 367 -0.28 8.62 -37.83
N ASP A 368 0.68 7.73 -38.07
CA ASP A 368 0.75 6.93 -39.29
C ASP A 368 0.09 5.53 -39.17
N GLY A 369 -0.30 5.16 -37.95
CA GLY A 369 -1.07 3.96 -37.63
C GLY A 369 -0.24 2.75 -37.20
N ASP A 370 1.07 2.89 -37.03
CA ASP A 370 1.89 1.96 -36.24
C ASP A 370 2.25 2.54 -34.86
N TRP A 371 2.69 1.67 -33.94
CA TRP A 371 2.95 2.02 -32.55
C TRP A 371 4.45 2.26 -32.34
N ASP A 372 4.79 3.49 -31.92
CA ASP A 372 6.13 3.94 -31.55
C ASP A 372 6.46 3.65 -30.08
N VAL A 373 5.43 3.60 -29.22
CA VAL A 373 5.57 3.45 -27.77
C VAL A 373 4.56 2.43 -27.26
N LEU A 374 5.04 1.49 -26.46
CA LEU A 374 4.20 0.50 -25.77
C LEU A 374 3.88 0.98 -24.35
N TYR A 375 2.67 0.69 -23.90
CA TYR A 375 2.21 1.04 -22.56
C TYR A 375 1.73 -0.20 -21.80
N SER A 376 1.80 -0.14 -20.47
CA SER A 376 1.16 -1.10 -19.57
C SER A 376 0.22 -0.35 -18.62
N TYR A 377 -0.89 -0.99 -18.27
CA TYR A 377 -1.76 -0.53 -17.20
C TYR A 377 -1.07 -0.73 -15.85
N GLY A 378 -1.20 0.27 -14.98
CA GLY A 378 -0.49 0.32 -13.71
C GLY A 378 1.02 0.49 -13.86
N ALA A 379 1.64 1.01 -12.81
CA ALA A 379 3.10 1.09 -12.69
C ALA A 379 3.67 -0.03 -11.79
N ARG A 380 2.80 -0.89 -11.25
CA ARG A 380 3.13 -2.04 -10.39
C ARG A 380 3.92 -1.65 -9.15
N SER A 381 3.68 -0.43 -8.66
CA SER A 381 4.45 0.24 -7.61
C SER A 381 3.56 1.13 -6.77
N PHE A 382 4.14 1.77 -5.75
CA PHE A 382 3.56 2.97 -5.18
C PHE A 382 4.53 4.14 -5.37
N SER A 383 3.98 5.35 -5.45
CA SER A 383 4.74 6.58 -5.70
C SER A 383 4.61 7.57 -4.56
N LEU A 384 5.66 8.36 -4.33
CA LEU A 384 5.62 9.54 -3.47
C LEU A 384 5.84 10.80 -4.31
N TRP A 385 4.99 11.80 -4.11
CA TRP A 385 4.97 13.04 -4.86
C TRP A 385 5.05 14.23 -3.90
N ASN A 386 5.84 15.25 -4.22
CA ASN A 386 5.76 16.51 -3.49
C ASN A 386 4.44 17.22 -3.85
N ALA A 387 3.54 17.37 -2.89
CA ALA A 387 2.17 17.85 -3.11
C ALA A 387 2.10 19.30 -3.62
N THR A 388 3.12 20.12 -3.33
CA THR A 388 3.20 21.50 -3.79
C THR A 388 3.63 21.58 -5.26
N THR A 389 4.74 20.90 -5.60
CA THR A 389 5.37 21.00 -6.92
C THR A 389 4.78 20.02 -7.93
N GLY A 390 4.25 18.88 -7.48
CA GLY A 390 3.81 17.77 -8.32
C GLY A 390 4.96 16.85 -8.76
N ALA A 391 6.18 17.06 -8.27
CA ALA A 391 7.32 16.22 -8.65
C ALA A 391 7.30 14.87 -7.92
N GLN A 392 7.51 13.78 -8.67
CA GLN A 392 7.80 12.47 -8.08
C GLN A 392 9.13 12.54 -7.33
N VAL A 393 9.15 12.10 -6.08
CA VAL A 393 10.36 12.03 -5.25
C VAL A 393 10.83 10.60 -5.00
N TYR A 394 9.93 9.63 -5.15
CA TYR A 394 10.21 8.21 -5.01
C TYR A 394 9.17 7.38 -5.78
N ASP A 395 9.60 6.23 -6.31
CA ASP A 395 8.76 5.14 -6.79
C ASP A 395 9.37 3.84 -6.27
N SER A 396 8.54 2.87 -5.89
CA SER A 396 9.05 1.59 -5.37
C SER A 396 9.69 0.69 -6.43
N GLY A 397 9.70 1.08 -7.71
CA GLY A 397 10.30 0.30 -8.78
C GLY A 397 9.60 -1.05 -8.92
N ASP A 398 10.37 -2.11 -9.06
CA ASP A 398 9.92 -3.50 -9.16
C ASP A 398 9.86 -4.23 -7.81
N GLN A 399 9.97 -3.50 -6.69
CA GLN A 399 10.11 -4.11 -5.37
C GLN A 399 8.95 -5.03 -4.99
N PHE A 400 7.71 -4.72 -5.38
CA PHE A 400 6.57 -5.57 -5.05
C PHE A 400 6.72 -6.95 -5.66
N GLU A 401 6.93 -7.04 -6.96
CA GLU A 401 7.15 -8.32 -7.67
C GLU A 401 8.41 -9.03 -7.18
N GLN A 402 9.52 -8.33 -6.97
CA GLN A 402 10.76 -8.94 -6.46
C GLN A 402 10.57 -9.55 -5.07
N ILE A 403 9.83 -8.87 -4.19
CA ILE A 403 9.62 -9.30 -2.81
C ILE A 403 8.57 -10.42 -2.73
N THR A 404 7.47 -10.32 -3.48
CA THR A 404 6.45 -11.39 -3.50
C THR A 404 7.01 -12.66 -4.12
N LEU A 405 7.81 -12.57 -5.18
CA LEU A 405 8.52 -13.72 -5.76
C LEU A 405 9.48 -14.36 -4.75
N ALA A 406 10.18 -13.55 -3.95
CA ALA A 406 11.14 -14.05 -2.97
C ALA A 406 10.47 -14.70 -1.74
N LEU A 407 9.35 -14.14 -1.27
CA LEU A 407 8.73 -14.51 0.01
C LEU A 407 7.53 -15.44 -0.13
N VAL A 408 6.75 -15.29 -1.21
CA VAL A 408 5.52 -16.04 -1.50
C VAL A 408 5.42 -16.38 -2.99
N PRO A 409 6.40 -17.09 -3.57
CA PRO A 409 6.45 -17.36 -5.01
C PRO A 409 5.19 -18.02 -5.56
N GLN A 410 4.48 -18.81 -4.75
CA GLN A 410 3.22 -19.45 -5.15
C GLN A 410 2.05 -18.48 -5.35
N LEU A 411 2.16 -17.25 -4.83
CA LEU A 411 1.16 -16.19 -4.99
C LEU A 411 1.61 -15.10 -5.97
N PHE A 412 2.79 -15.25 -6.58
CA PHE A 412 3.33 -14.25 -7.51
C PHE A 412 2.32 -13.94 -8.62
N ASN A 413 1.97 -12.65 -8.75
CA ASN A 413 0.99 -12.13 -9.72
C ASN A 413 -0.27 -13.03 -9.83
N SER A 414 -0.79 -13.49 -8.70
CA SER A 414 -1.98 -14.34 -8.60
C SER A 414 -3.22 -13.53 -8.19
N GLN A 415 -4.40 -14.14 -8.25
CA GLN A 415 -5.67 -13.60 -7.74
C GLN A 415 -5.79 -13.72 -6.19
N GLY A 416 -4.66 -13.81 -5.49
CA GLY A 416 -4.61 -14.00 -4.03
C GLY A 416 -4.68 -15.47 -3.59
N ASP A 417 -4.64 -16.39 -4.55
CA ASP A 417 -4.66 -17.83 -4.32
C ASP A 417 -3.60 -18.57 -5.16
N PRO A 418 -3.03 -19.69 -4.68
CA PRO A 418 -1.97 -20.37 -5.41
C PRO A 418 -2.39 -21.06 -6.72
N ASP A 419 -3.69 -21.32 -6.93
CA ASP A 419 -4.18 -21.97 -8.15
C ASP A 419 -4.22 -20.98 -9.33
N SER A 420 -4.15 -19.67 -9.05
CA SER A 420 -4.07 -18.59 -10.02
C SER A 420 -2.67 -17.97 -10.15
N PHE A 421 -1.62 -18.68 -9.71
CA PHE A 421 -0.22 -18.29 -9.91
C PHE A 421 0.01 -17.70 -11.30
N ASP A 422 0.65 -16.52 -11.35
CA ASP A 422 1.11 -15.83 -12.57
C ASP A 422 0.01 -15.33 -13.52
N SER A 423 -1.27 -15.52 -13.15
CA SER A 423 -2.42 -15.16 -13.99
C SER A 423 -2.65 -13.66 -14.19
N ARG A 424 -1.93 -12.80 -13.45
CA ARG A 424 -1.99 -11.33 -13.56
C ARG A 424 -0.74 -10.71 -14.18
N SER A 425 0.27 -11.49 -14.54
CA SER A 425 1.51 -10.98 -15.13
C SER A 425 1.26 -10.31 -16.50
N ASP A 426 0.32 -10.83 -17.30
CA ASP A 426 -0.08 -10.18 -18.55
C ASP A 426 -1.07 -9.00 -18.38
N ASP A 427 -1.48 -8.71 -17.16
CA ASP A 427 -2.41 -7.63 -16.83
C ASP A 427 -1.66 -6.54 -16.02
N LYS A 428 -2.07 -6.28 -14.77
CA LYS A 428 -1.54 -5.23 -13.90
C LYS A 428 -0.56 -5.75 -12.81
N GLY A 429 -0.24 -7.05 -12.82
CA GLY A 429 0.75 -7.67 -11.93
C GLY A 429 0.31 -7.74 -10.47
N PRO A 430 1.01 -7.09 -9.53
CA PRO A 430 0.71 -7.17 -8.10
C PRO A 430 -0.52 -6.35 -7.65
N GLU A 431 -0.93 -5.34 -8.43
CA GLU A 431 -2.11 -4.48 -8.19
C GLU A 431 -2.12 -3.80 -6.80
N PRO A 432 -1.26 -2.79 -6.59
CA PRO A 432 -1.26 -2.02 -5.36
C PRO A 432 -2.46 -1.05 -5.34
N GLU A 433 -3.39 -1.34 -4.44
CA GLU A 433 -4.73 -0.74 -4.36
C GLU A 433 -4.87 0.07 -3.06
N ALA A 434 -5.06 -0.61 -1.92
CA ALA A 434 -5.24 0.06 -0.64
C ALA A 434 -4.00 0.84 -0.15
N LEU A 435 -4.20 2.06 0.36
CA LEU A 435 -3.13 2.88 0.94
C LEU A 435 -3.55 3.63 2.20
N ALA A 436 -2.71 3.57 3.22
CA ALA A 436 -2.79 4.47 4.36
C ALA A 436 -1.40 4.96 4.79
N THR A 437 -1.35 6.14 5.42
CA THR A 437 -0.12 6.63 6.06
C THR A 437 -0.34 6.92 7.53
N GLY A 438 0.70 6.72 8.33
CA GLY A 438 0.64 6.84 9.79
C GLY A 438 1.92 7.38 10.41
N SER A 439 1.78 8.10 11.52
CA SER A 439 2.91 8.44 12.40
C SER A 439 3.06 7.41 13.50
N ILE A 440 4.26 6.88 13.69
CA ILE A 440 4.59 5.98 14.79
C ILE A 440 5.95 6.42 15.35
N ASP A 441 5.96 6.82 16.64
CA ASP A 441 7.16 7.23 17.38
C ASP A 441 8.06 8.26 16.65
N GLY A 442 7.44 9.20 15.92
CA GLY A 442 8.15 10.27 15.20
C GLY A 442 8.63 9.89 13.80
N ARG A 443 8.38 8.65 13.35
CA ARG A 443 8.56 8.21 11.97
C ARG A 443 7.23 8.18 11.22
N ARG A 444 7.28 8.34 9.90
CA ARG A 444 6.14 8.19 8.99
C ARG A 444 6.23 6.87 8.27
N TYR A 445 5.11 6.16 8.19
CA TYR A 445 5.01 4.90 7.46
C TYR A 445 3.88 4.97 6.43
N ALA A 446 4.11 4.35 5.28
CA ALA A 446 3.08 4.01 4.31
C ALA A 446 2.78 2.51 4.40
N PHE A 447 1.50 2.19 4.38
CA PHE A 447 0.96 0.83 4.34
C PHE A 447 0.27 0.67 2.98
N VAL A 448 0.76 -0.26 2.15
CA VAL A 448 0.26 -0.48 0.79
C VAL A 448 -0.28 -1.90 0.68
N GLY A 449 -1.54 -2.05 0.36
CA GLY A 449 -2.21 -3.32 0.11
C GLY A 449 -2.05 -3.73 -1.34
N LEU A 450 -1.95 -5.03 -1.59
CA LEU A 450 -2.01 -5.58 -2.94
C LEU A 450 -3.36 -6.29 -3.10
N GLU A 451 -4.23 -5.79 -3.98
CA GLU A 451 -5.57 -6.31 -4.22
C GLU A 451 -5.47 -7.78 -4.67
N ARG A 452 -4.72 -8.06 -5.73
CA ARG A 452 -4.60 -9.44 -6.24
C ARG A 452 -3.65 -10.29 -5.45
N THR A 453 -2.33 -10.07 -5.56
CA THR A 453 -1.33 -10.94 -4.90
C THR A 453 -1.55 -11.04 -3.39
N GLY A 454 -2.18 -10.02 -2.79
CA GLY A 454 -2.58 -10.02 -1.40
C GLY A 454 -1.47 -9.55 -0.46
N GLY A 455 -1.88 -9.21 0.75
CA GLY A 455 -0.98 -8.79 1.82
C GLY A 455 -0.72 -7.28 1.86
N VAL A 456 0.15 -6.89 2.78
CA VAL A 456 0.41 -5.48 3.11
C VAL A 456 1.91 -5.22 3.17
N PHE A 457 2.37 -4.30 2.34
CA PHE A 457 3.71 -3.73 2.40
C PHE A 457 3.76 -2.57 3.39
N VAL A 458 4.89 -2.44 4.08
CA VAL A 458 5.20 -1.34 4.98
C VAL A 458 6.48 -0.67 4.51
N TYR A 459 6.42 0.65 4.35
CA TYR A 459 7.56 1.49 4.02
C TYR A 459 7.74 2.57 5.08
N ASP A 460 8.98 2.83 5.48
CA ASP A 460 9.32 4.07 6.18
C ASP A 460 9.45 5.18 5.13
N VAL A 461 8.58 6.19 5.26
CA VAL A 461 8.49 7.34 4.35
C VAL A 461 8.81 8.65 5.09
N THR A 462 9.50 8.56 6.23
CA THR A 462 9.92 9.73 7.03
C THR A 462 10.73 10.72 6.20
N GLU A 463 11.63 10.20 5.37
CA GLU A 463 12.41 10.93 4.37
C GLU A 463 11.94 10.47 2.97
N PRO A 464 10.93 11.12 2.35
CA PRO A 464 10.25 10.58 1.17
C PRO A 464 11.17 10.24 -0.01
N ALA A 465 12.20 11.04 -0.27
CA ALA A 465 13.16 10.78 -1.35
C ALA A 465 14.12 9.60 -1.07
N ALA A 466 14.11 9.09 0.15
CA ALA A 466 14.89 7.95 0.62
C ALA A 466 13.98 6.96 1.36
N ALA A 467 12.75 6.77 0.87
CA ALA A 467 11.82 5.80 1.44
C ALA A 467 12.43 4.39 1.44
N GLU A 468 12.19 3.63 2.50
CA GLU A 468 12.81 2.32 2.72
C GLU A 468 11.73 1.25 2.97
N TYR A 469 11.86 0.11 2.30
CA TYR A 469 11.06 -1.07 2.59
C TYR A 469 11.35 -1.55 4.03
N VAL A 470 10.29 -1.80 4.79
CA VAL A 470 10.36 -2.25 6.19
C VAL A 470 9.95 -3.70 6.33
N ALA A 471 8.76 -4.04 5.82
CA ALA A 471 8.20 -5.37 5.97
C ALA A 471 7.12 -5.64 4.90
N TYR A 472 6.90 -6.91 4.62
CA TYR A 472 5.74 -7.40 3.88
C TYR A 472 5.03 -8.41 4.77
N ARG A 473 3.72 -8.22 4.94
CA ARG A 473 2.83 -9.17 5.59
C ARG A 473 2.01 -9.87 4.52
N PRO A 474 2.31 -11.12 4.16
CA PRO A 474 1.51 -11.84 3.19
C PRO A 474 0.07 -12.04 3.64
N THR A 475 -0.84 -12.21 2.69
CA THR A 475 -2.18 -12.75 2.97
C THR A 475 -2.06 -14.11 3.68
N ASP A 476 -3.00 -14.40 4.57
CA ASP A 476 -3.13 -15.71 5.22
C ASP A 476 -4.10 -16.65 4.49
N GLY A 477 -4.57 -16.26 3.30
CA GLY A 477 -5.56 -16.98 2.50
C GLY A 477 -6.98 -16.90 3.05
N VAL A 478 -7.22 -16.09 4.07
CA VAL A 478 -8.56 -15.81 4.63
C VAL A 478 -9.01 -14.40 4.29
N ASP A 479 -8.12 -13.42 4.45
CA ASP A 479 -8.36 -12.03 4.02
C ASP A 479 -7.79 -11.84 2.60
N ILE A 480 -8.68 -11.58 1.63
CA ILE A 480 -8.37 -11.59 0.18
C ILE A 480 -8.87 -10.27 -0.43
N SER A 481 -8.04 -9.62 -1.26
CA SER A 481 -8.38 -8.36 -1.93
C SER A 481 -8.50 -7.17 -0.96
N PRO A 482 -7.38 -6.75 -0.31
CA PRO A 482 -7.38 -5.54 0.51
C PRO A 482 -7.69 -4.30 -0.34
N GLU A 483 -8.73 -3.58 0.06
CA GLU A 483 -9.35 -2.48 -0.71
C GLU A 483 -9.20 -1.14 0.02
N GLY A 484 -9.79 -1.03 1.20
CA GLY A 484 -9.76 0.16 2.04
C GLY A 484 -8.91 -0.03 3.30
N PHE A 485 -7.99 0.91 3.55
CA PHE A 485 -7.20 0.97 4.78
C PHE A 485 -7.57 2.15 5.66
N GLU A 486 -7.60 1.91 6.98
CA GLU A 486 -7.71 2.97 8.00
C GLU A 486 -6.61 2.79 9.05
N PHE A 487 -5.72 3.79 9.16
CA PHE A 487 -4.65 3.79 10.16
C PHE A 487 -5.14 4.41 11.47
N VAL A 488 -5.04 3.64 12.56
CA VAL A 488 -5.42 4.11 13.90
C VAL A 488 -4.18 4.37 14.75
N PRO A 489 -3.86 5.63 15.10
CA PRO A 489 -2.69 5.94 15.90
C PRO A 489 -2.83 5.40 17.35
N ALA A 490 -1.71 5.22 18.03
CA ALA A 490 -1.65 4.57 19.35
C ALA A 490 -2.57 5.24 20.40
N GLU A 491 -2.66 6.57 20.39
CA GLU A 491 -3.49 7.37 21.29
C GLU A 491 -5.00 7.20 21.07
N SER A 492 -5.40 6.84 19.85
CA SER A 492 -6.79 6.59 19.45
C SER A 492 -7.15 5.10 19.47
N SER A 493 -6.13 4.24 19.55
CA SER A 493 -6.26 2.80 19.51
C SER A 493 -6.74 2.23 20.84
N PRO A 494 -7.68 1.26 20.82
CA PRO A 494 -8.12 0.55 22.02
C PRO A 494 -7.02 -0.29 22.69
N THR A 495 -5.93 -0.62 21.99
CA THR A 495 -4.80 -1.38 22.55
C THR A 495 -3.68 -0.48 23.09
N GLY A 496 -3.74 0.82 22.83
CA GLY A 496 -2.63 1.75 23.10
C GLY A 496 -1.43 1.57 22.17
N ARG A 497 -1.59 0.81 21.08
CA ARG A 497 -0.58 0.61 20.03
C ARG A 497 -1.18 0.92 18.66
N PRO A 498 -0.39 1.36 17.67
CA PRO A 498 -0.92 1.66 16.35
C PRO A 498 -1.58 0.43 15.72
N LEU A 499 -2.74 0.63 15.11
CA LEU A 499 -3.45 -0.39 14.34
C LEU A 499 -3.54 0.02 12.87
N LEU A 500 -3.66 -0.98 12.00
CA LEU A 500 -4.11 -0.84 10.63
C LEU A 500 -5.38 -1.69 10.50
N LEU A 501 -6.49 -1.03 10.17
CA LEU A 501 -7.72 -1.70 9.78
C LEU A 501 -7.67 -1.89 8.27
N ALA A 502 -7.89 -3.11 7.81
CA ALA A 502 -7.82 -3.47 6.40
C ALA A 502 -9.10 -4.21 5.99
N ALA A 503 -9.89 -3.55 5.16
CA ALA A 503 -11.11 -4.08 4.58
C ALA A 503 -10.74 -4.89 3.32
N HIS A 504 -11.37 -6.05 3.15
CA HIS A 504 -11.05 -7.02 2.11
C HIS A 504 -12.32 -7.42 1.35
N GLU A 505 -12.43 -6.96 0.10
CA GLU A 505 -13.69 -6.92 -0.65
C GLU A 505 -14.13 -8.30 -1.18
N VAL A 506 -13.19 -9.17 -1.54
CA VAL A 506 -13.48 -10.52 -2.03
C VAL A 506 -13.87 -11.46 -0.89
N SER A 507 -13.17 -11.35 0.26
CA SER A 507 -13.48 -12.19 1.42
C SER A 507 -14.62 -11.66 2.28
N GLY A 508 -15.02 -10.39 2.14
CA GLY A 508 -16.04 -9.79 2.99
C GLY A 508 -15.57 -9.53 4.41
N THR A 509 -14.27 -9.37 4.64
CA THR A 509 -13.65 -9.35 5.97
C THR A 509 -12.99 -8.03 6.31
N LEU A 510 -12.99 -7.70 7.60
CA LEU A 510 -12.16 -6.64 8.17
C LEU A 510 -11.06 -7.29 9.01
N ALA A 511 -9.82 -7.19 8.54
CA ALA A 511 -8.64 -7.57 9.30
C ALA A 511 -8.17 -6.41 10.17
N ILE A 512 -7.81 -6.71 11.42
CA ILE A 512 -7.25 -5.73 12.36
C ILE A 512 -5.81 -6.14 12.62
N PHE A 513 -4.87 -5.36 12.09
CA PHE A 513 -3.45 -5.52 12.32
C PHE A 513 -2.97 -4.55 13.39
N GLN A 514 -1.97 -4.96 14.16
CA GLN A 514 -1.24 -4.11 15.09
C GLN A 514 0.20 -3.99 14.63
N ALA A 515 0.74 -2.76 14.64
CA ALA A 515 2.13 -2.52 14.31
C ALA A 515 3.05 -3.18 15.35
N ARG A 516 3.96 -4.04 14.88
CA ARG A 516 5.02 -4.64 15.68
C ARG A 516 6.19 -3.66 15.75
N LEU A 517 6.55 -3.23 16.96
CA LEU A 517 7.62 -2.26 17.19
C LEU A 517 8.88 -2.99 17.67
N GLY A 518 10.03 -2.69 17.07
CA GLY A 518 11.35 -3.08 17.55
C GLY A 518 12.07 -1.91 18.21
N ASP A 519 13.05 -2.17 19.08
CA ASP A 519 13.67 -1.17 19.98
C ASP A 519 14.64 -0.17 19.29
N GLY A 520 14.57 -0.01 17.96
CA GLY A 520 15.30 1.02 17.22
C GLY A 520 16.83 0.91 17.18
N GLU A 521 17.42 -0.03 17.93
CA GLU A 521 18.83 -0.44 17.82
C GLU A 521 18.92 -1.79 17.10
N GLY A 522 19.18 -1.75 15.79
CA GLY A 522 19.92 -2.81 15.09
C GLY A 522 19.45 -4.27 15.21
N SER A 523 18.18 -4.57 15.46
CA SER A 523 17.70 -5.96 15.34
C SER A 523 17.54 -6.30 13.85
N THR A 524 18.62 -6.76 13.21
CA THR A 524 18.62 -7.19 11.79
C THR A 524 18.02 -8.58 11.57
N CYS A 525 17.54 -9.25 12.63
CA CYS A 525 16.86 -10.51 12.47
C CYS A 525 15.40 -10.28 12.05
N LEU A 526 15.11 -10.55 10.78
CA LEU A 526 13.75 -10.57 10.22
C LEU A 526 13.17 -11.98 10.39
N ALA A 527 12.12 -12.11 11.19
CA ALA A 527 11.35 -13.34 11.29
C ALA A 527 10.37 -13.41 10.10
N ASP A 528 10.88 -13.83 8.95
CA ASP A 528 10.15 -14.00 7.67
C ASP A 528 9.49 -15.38 7.52
N GLY A 529 9.45 -16.18 8.60
CA GLY A 529 8.98 -17.57 8.58
C GLY A 529 10.06 -18.59 8.19
N SER A 530 11.20 -18.17 7.66
CA SER A 530 12.37 -19.02 7.37
C SER A 530 13.48 -18.93 8.43
N ALA A 531 13.41 -17.92 9.30
CA ALA A 531 14.41 -17.63 10.32
C ALA A 531 13.84 -17.61 11.75
N LEU A 532 14.59 -18.18 12.69
CA LEU A 532 14.39 -17.94 14.13
C LEU A 532 15.17 -16.70 14.54
N CYS A 533 14.48 -15.77 15.19
CA CYS A 533 15.10 -14.62 15.84
C CYS A 533 15.19 -14.87 17.34
N LEU A 534 16.39 -15.24 17.79
CA LEU A 534 16.68 -15.64 19.17
C LEU A 534 17.48 -14.57 19.90
N ASN A 535 17.34 -14.55 21.22
CA ASN A 535 17.89 -13.57 22.16
C ASN A 535 17.55 -12.14 21.71
N GLN A 536 16.26 -11.80 21.71
CA GLN A 536 15.79 -10.45 21.35
C GLN A 536 16.23 -10.00 19.94
N GLY A 537 16.32 -10.95 19.00
CA GLY A 537 16.70 -10.66 17.61
C GLY A 537 18.21 -10.51 17.35
N ARG A 538 19.05 -10.77 18.36
CA ARG A 538 20.50 -10.81 18.19
C ARG A 538 20.96 -11.97 17.29
N PHE A 539 20.34 -13.12 17.40
CA PHE A 539 20.72 -14.28 16.61
C PHE A 539 19.66 -14.61 15.58
N GLN A 540 20.03 -14.51 14.31
CA GLN A 540 19.26 -15.06 13.21
C GLN A 540 19.73 -16.49 12.95
N VAL A 541 18.80 -17.44 13.01
CA VAL A 541 19.08 -18.85 12.71
C VAL A 541 18.22 -19.29 11.54
N GLN A 542 18.84 -19.81 10.48
CA GLN A 542 18.18 -20.32 9.29
C GLN A 542 18.66 -21.73 8.98
N ALA A 543 17.75 -22.60 8.57
CA ALA A 543 18.09 -23.91 8.04
C ALA A 543 17.76 -23.96 6.54
N THR A 544 18.65 -24.52 5.74
CA THR A 544 18.32 -24.99 4.38
C THR A 544 18.47 -26.50 4.34
N TRP A 545 17.72 -27.15 3.46
CA TRP A 545 17.72 -28.60 3.33
C TRP A 545 17.73 -29.03 1.86
N ARG A 546 18.25 -30.24 1.58
CA ARG A 546 18.18 -30.91 0.28
C ARG A 546 17.89 -32.41 0.46
N ALA A 547 16.79 -32.88 -0.11
CA ALA A 547 16.36 -34.28 -0.06
C ALA A 547 16.99 -35.14 -1.18
N PHE A 548 16.83 -36.46 -1.07
CA PHE A 548 17.47 -37.43 -1.97
C PHE A 548 16.95 -37.40 -3.42
N ASP A 549 15.75 -36.87 -3.64
CA ASP A 549 15.17 -36.67 -4.98
C ASP A 549 15.67 -35.38 -5.64
N GLY A 550 16.50 -34.60 -4.95
CA GLY A 550 17.07 -33.34 -5.43
C GLY A 550 16.24 -32.11 -5.05
N SER A 551 15.07 -32.27 -4.43
CA SER A 551 14.31 -31.13 -3.88
C SER A 551 15.10 -30.46 -2.75
N SER A 552 14.95 -29.14 -2.63
CA SER A 552 15.63 -28.34 -1.60
C SER A 552 14.83 -27.09 -1.26
N GLY A 553 15.05 -26.53 -0.08
CA GLY A 553 14.41 -25.29 0.35
C GLY A 553 14.92 -24.78 1.68
N TYR A 554 14.29 -23.71 2.17
CA TYR A 554 14.46 -23.26 3.55
C TYR A 554 13.61 -24.10 4.49
N GLY A 555 14.07 -24.24 5.74
CA GLY A 555 13.27 -24.74 6.82
C GLY A 555 12.33 -23.66 7.33
N HIS A 556 11.12 -24.05 7.68
CA HIS A 556 10.12 -23.14 8.23
C HIS A 556 10.31 -23.04 9.74
N ALA A 557 10.61 -21.84 10.21
CA ALA A 557 10.98 -21.55 11.58
C ALA A 557 9.76 -21.40 12.48
N VAL A 558 9.77 -22.09 13.63
CA VAL A 558 8.76 -21.94 14.67
C VAL A 558 9.44 -21.61 16.00
N PRO A 559 9.28 -20.37 16.52
CA PRO A 559 9.86 -19.99 17.80
C PRO A 559 9.15 -20.70 18.96
N LEU A 560 9.92 -21.15 19.95
CA LEU A 560 9.40 -21.73 21.19
C LEU A 560 9.62 -20.81 22.39
N THR A 561 10.81 -20.22 22.48
CA THR A 561 11.21 -19.25 23.50
C THR A 561 12.18 -18.25 22.92
N GLU A 562 12.54 -17.20 23.68
CA GLU A 562 13.63 -16.28 23.32
C GLU A 562 14.94 -16.98 22.98
N GLU A 563 15.22 -18.16 23.54
CA GLU A 563 16.49 -18.86 23.29
C GLU A 563 16.36 -20.05 22.34
N SER A 564 15.14 -20.48 21.98
CA SER A 564 14.94 -21.74 21.27
C SER A 564 13.77 -21.75 20.30
N GLY A 565 13.88 -22.62 19.30
CA GLY A 565 12.83 -22.88 18.32
C GLY A 565 13.09 -24.18 17.58
N TYR A 566 12.25 -24.47 16.59
CA TYR A 566 12.42 -25.62 15.72
C TYR A 566 12.15 -25.28 14.26
N PHE A 567 12.56 -26.17 13.36
CA PHE A 567 12.25 -26.10 11.94
C PHE A 567 11.53 -27.36 11.49
N TRP A 568 10.59 -27.19 10.57
CA TRP A 568 10.04 -28.26 9.75
C TRP A 568 10.38 -28.00 8.28
N PHE A 569 10.51 -29.05 7.48
CA PHE A 569 10.96 -28.94 6.07
C PHE A 569 9.85 -29.28 5.07
N PHE A 570 9.10 -30.35 5.35
CA PHE A 570 8.12 -30.90 4.39
C PHE A 570 6.67 -30.66 4.81
N SER A 571 6.41 -30.60 6.13
CA SER A 571 5.07 -30.40 6.70
C SER A 571 5.19 -29.91 8.14
N GLU A 572 4.30 -29.00 8.54
CA GLU A 572 4.21 -28.47 9.91
C GLU A 572 4.03 -29.54 11.00
N THR A 573 3.49 -30.71 10.64
CA THR A 573 3.29 -31.83 11.59
C THR A 573 4.54 -32.69 11.79
N ASN A 574 5.62 -32.43 11.04
CA ASN A 574 6.85 -33.20 11.05
C ASN A 574 8.06 -32.30 11.32
N VAL A 575 8.48 -32.23 12.59
CA VAL A 575 9.62 -31.43 13.03
C VAL A 575 10.93 -32.11 12.65
N GLU A 576 11.83 -31.37 12.01
CA GLU A 576 13.08 -31.90 11.46
C GLU A 576 14.29 -31.46 12.27
N LEU A 577 14.28 -30.24 12.85
CA LEU A 577 15.41 -29.68 13.57
C LEU A 577 14.94 -28.89 14.80
N VAL A 578 15.61 -29.03 15.94
CA VAL A 578 15.42 -28.17 17.12
C VAL A 578 16.72 -27.44 17.41
N VAL A 579 16.62 -26.13 17.69
CA VAL A 579 17.77 -25.25 17.90
C VAL A 579 17.61 -24.44 19.18
N LYS A 580 18.72 -24.24 19.88
CA LYS A 580 18.85 -23.34 21.02
C LYS A 580 20.11 -22.49 20.92
N VAL A 581 19.98 -21.18 21.11
CA VAL A 581 21.10 -20.25 21.33
C VAL A 581 21.00 -19.73 22.76
N LEU A 582 21.89 -20.22 23.61
CA LEU A 582 21.92 -20.00 25.05
C LEU A 582 22.74 -18.77 25.41
N ASN A 583 22.18 -17.88 26.22
CA ASN A 583 22.94 -16.81 26.86
C ASN A 583 23.77 -17.41 28.02
N ALA A 584 25.07 -17.56 27.81
CA ALA A 584 26.01 -18.02 28.83
C ALA A 584 26.82 -16.87 29.46
N CYS A 585 26.41 -15.62 29.26
CA CYS A 585 27.10 -14.43 29.76
C CYS A 585 27.06 -14.35 31.30
N THR A 586 28.14 -14.84 31.91
CA THR A 586 28.36 -14.94 33.36
C THR A 586 29.81 -14.54 33.66
N PRO A 587 30.19 -14.22 34.91
CA PRO A 587 31.58 -13.88 35.23
C PRO A 587 32.61 -14.95 34.80
N GLU A 588 32.19 -16.21 34.69
CA GLU A 588 33.01 -17.34 34.26
C GLU A 588 33.03 -17.55 32.73
N PHE A 589 32.02 -17.06 32.01
CA PHE A 589 31.84 -17.28 30.58
C PHE A 589 31.36 -16.00 29.88
N ASP A 590 32.09 -15.59 28.84
CA ASP A 590 31.77 -14.40 28.04
C ASP A 590 31.43 -14.86 26.62
N ARG A 591 30.24 -15.46 26.43
CA ARG A 591 29.81 -16.07 25.15
C ARG A 591 28.35 -16.52 25.13
N TYR A 592 27.87 -16.82 23.93
CA TYR A 592 26.67 -17.60 23.65
C TYR A 592 27.02 -19.02 23.20
N TRP A 593 26.13 -19.97 23.49
CA TRP A 593 26.29 -21.37 23.08
C TRP A 593 25.19 -21.79 22.11
N VAL A 594 25.55 -22.47 21.03
CA VAL A 594 24.60 -23.03 20.06
C VAL A 594 24.49 -24.53 20.27
N PHE A 595 23.26 -24.99 20.47
CA PHE A 595 22.92 -26.40 20.51
C PHE A 595 21.84 -26.69 19.48
N ALA A 596 22.04 -27.72 18.66
CA ALA A 596 21.02 -28.15 17.71
C ALA A 596 21.08 -29.65 17.49
N SER A 597 19.90 -30.25 17.29
CA SER A 597 19.73 -31.68 17.02
C SER A 597 18.59 -31.87 16.04
N GLY A 598 18.74 -32.82 15.11
CA GLY A 598 17.74 -33.10 14.09
C GLY A 598 17.14 -34.50 14.19
N LEU A 599 15.92 -34.65 13.67
CA LEU A 599 15.21 -35.90 13.46
C LEU A 599 15.25 -36.31 11.97
N THR A 600 16.28 -35.86 11.26
CA THR A 600 16.37 -35.91 9.81
C THR A 600 17.64 -36.62 9.32
N ASN A 601 17.60 -37.11 8.09
CA ASN A 601 18.74 -37.68 7.37
C ASN A 601 18.97 -37.06 5.99
N VAL A 602 18.28 -35.96 5.68
CA VAL A 602 18.53 -35.16 4.48
C VAL A 602 19.75 -34.26 4.70
N GLU A 603 20.26 -33.66 3.62
CA GLU A 603 21.29 -32.64 3.73
C GLU A 603 20.69 -31.42 4.45
N VAL A 604 21.40 -30.89 5.45
CA VAL A 604 20.98 -29.67 6.17
C VAL A 604 22.17 -28.73 6.31
N GLU A 605 21.97 -27.46 5.99
CA GLU A 605 22.88 -26.38 6.33
C GLU A 605 22.18 -25.45 7.32
N LEU A 606 22.66 -25.43 8.57
CA LEU A 606 22.18 -24.54 9.63
C LEU A 606 23.14 -23.34 9.73
N THR A 607 22.63 -22.15 9.45
CA THR A 607 23.37 -20.89 9.56
C THR A 607 22.92 -20.16 10.81
N VAL A 608 23.87 -19.77 11.65
CA VAL A 608 23.64 -18.90 12.82
C VAL A 608 24.44 -17.63 12.64
N LEU A 609 23.75 -16.49 12.55
CA LEU A 609 24.33 -15.15 12.44
C LEU A 609 24.08 -14.39 13.73
N ASP A 610 25.16 -13.88 14.33
CA ASP A 610 25.12 -12.88 15.41
C ASP A 610 25.10 -11.48 14.79
N SER A 611 23.95 -10.82 14.84
CA SER A 611 23.73 -9.51 14.22
C SER A 611 24.54 -8.39 14.86
N GLU A 612 24.92 -8.53 16.14
CA GLU A 612 25.70 -7.52 16.84
C GLU A 612 27.18 -7.55 16.43
N THR A 613 27.74 -8.75 16.24
CA THR A 613 29.16 -8.91 15.91
C THR A 613 29.43 -9.12 14.42
N GLY A 614 28.40 -9.48 13.65
CA GLY A 614 28.51 -9.95 12.27
C GLY A 614 29.12 -11.36 12.14
N THR A 615 29.35 -12.05 13.26
CA THR A 615 29.91 -13.41 13.25
C THR A 615 28.86 -14.37 12.72
N SER A 616 29.22 -15.16 11.70
CA SER A 616 28.34 -16.19 11.13
C SER A 616 29.01 -17.55 11.19
N GLN A 617 28.27 -18.56 11.63
CA GLN A 617 28.71 -19.94 11.67
C GLN A 617 27.71 -20.85 10.95
N VAL A 618 28.25 -21.66 10.04
CA VAL A 618 27.49 -22.63 9.25
C VAL A 618 27.82 -24.04 9.73
N TYR A 619 26.79 -24.82 10.03
CA TYR A 619 26.90 -26.23 10.40
C TYR A 619 26.23 -27.08 9.32
N ARG A 620 26.95 -28.08 8.80
CA ARG A 620 26.47 -28.94 7.72
C ARG A 620 26.27 -30.36 8.19
N ASN A 621 25.13 -30.94 7.81
CA ASN A 621 24.86 -32.37 7.90
C ASN A 621 24.77 -32.95 6.48
N GLU A 622 25.56 -33.99 6.22
CA GLU A 622 25.62 -34.64 4.89
C GLU A 622 24.38 -35.53 4.66
N PRO A 623 23.90 -35.65 3.40
CA PRO A 623 22.76 -36.49 3.08
C PRO A 623 23.05 -37.97 3.35
N GLY A 624 22.11 -38.67 3.97
CA GLY A 624 22.23 -40.10 4.29
C GLY A 624 22.80 -40.40 5.67
N SER A 625 23.34 -39.40 6.37
CA SER A 625 23.69 -39.47 7.80
C SER A 625 22.60 -38.83 8.65
N GLY A 626 22.31 -39.43 9.81
CA GLY A 626 21.46 -38.78 10.81
C GLY A 626 22.13 -37.51 11.32
N PHE A 627 21.33 -36.48 11.60
CA PHE A 627 21.83 -35.16 12.00
C PHE A 627 22.85 -35.22 13.15
N GLU A 628 24.06 -34.72 12.91
CA GLU A 628 25.09 -34.64 13.94
C GLU A 628 24.77 -33.56 14.99
N LEU A 629 24.84 -33.92 16.28
CA LEU A 629 24.57 -33.00 17.37
C LEU A 629 25.56 -31.82 17.34
N ILE A 630 25.03 -30.60 17.29
CA ILE A 630 25.82 -29.37 17.39
C ILE A 630 25.92 -28.99 18.88
N THR A 631 27.17 -28.80 19.34
CA THR A 631 27.49 -28.31 20.70
C THR A 631 28.56 -27.23 20.60
N ASP A 632 28.26 -26.12 19.94
CA ASP A 632 29.20 -25.02 19.78
C ASP A 632 29.15 -24.11 21.00
N THR A 633 30.22 -24.14 21.80
CA THR A 633 30.35 -23.32 23.00
C THR A 633 31.49 -22.30 22.88
N SER A 634 31.90 -21.96 21.65
CA SER A 634 33.10 -21.16 21.41
C SER A 634 33.00 -20.10 20.34
N THR A 635 32.14 -20.25 19.34
CA THR A 635 32.17 -19.37 18.16
C THR A 635 31.64 -17.97 18.42
N PHE A 636 30.63 -17.82 19.28
CA PHE A 636 30.01 -16.53 19.59
C PHE A 636 30.49 -16.02 20.94
N ASP A 637 31.69 -15.44 20.98
CA ASP A 637 32.45 -15.15 22.21
C ASP A 637 32.37 -13.70 22.71
N VAL A 638 31.29 -13.01 22.37
CA VAL A 638 31.03 -11.62 22.79
C VAL A 638 29.69 -11.56 23.51
N CYS A 639 29.67 -11.02 24.73
CA CYS A 639 28.42 -10.69 25.44
C CYS A 639 28.02 -9.22 25.24
N PRO A 640 26.76 -8.85 25.52
CA PRO A 640 26.30 -7.46 25.50
C PRO A 640 27.03 -6.55 26.50
#